data_AF-A0A843ULH5-F1
#
_entry.id   AF-A0A843ULH5-F1
#
_cell.length_a   1.000
_cell.length_b   1.000
_cell.length_c   1.000
_cell.angle_alpha   90.00
_cell.angle_beta   90.00
_cell.angle_gamma   90.00
#
_symmetry.space_group_name_H-M   'P 1'
#
loop_
_entity.id
_entity.type
_entity.pdbx_description
1 polymer ?
#
loop_
_entity_poly.entity_id
_entity_poly.type
_entity_poly.pdbx_seq_one_letter_code
_entity_poly.pdbx_strand_id
1 'polypeptide(L)'
;MAAAMEARLVRPAAATRGATSVRRLMWGGERHHLCGFGRQFRVGVRRPPAPARVWAAHGPDAGNGSVESSGKPRRGDDKWEVRADGGRRSGSTNAVAAPVLTTVKRVFTFGKGNSEGHKGMKTLLGGKGANLAEMASIGLSVPPGFTISTDACQEYRDNGKQIPMGLWDEVLDGLTAVEQDMGTALGDPSRPLLLSVRSGAAISMPGMMDTVLNLGLNDEVVTGLAARSGERFAYDSYRRFLDMFGDVVSHDSRPRCSVLSLLFGIVIFLSKETYLFPIHHSYLKRAFRQLFLRVMGIPHSLFEEKLEDLKAAKGVEMDADLTAADLKELVAEYKKVYMEAKGEQFPSDPKKQLYLAVLAVFDSWDSPRAIKYRSINQITGLKGTAVNVQCMVFGNMGETSGTGVLFTRNPSTGEKKLFGEFLINAQGEDVVAGIRTPEDLDTMKRCMPEAYEELVENCCILEKHYKDMMDIEFTVQENRLWMLQCRSGKRTGKGAVKIAVDMVNEGLVEIRSAIKMVEPGHLDQLLHPQFEDPAAYKDKVIATGLAASPGAAVGQVVFSADDAEAWHAQGKSVILVRTETSPEDVGGMHAATGILTATGGMTSHAAVVARGWGKCCVSACSDIRVNDAEKVVIVGDRIIQEGEWLSLNGSTGEAILGKQPLSPPALSADLGTFMSWVDQIRQLKVMANADTPGDALTARNNGAEGIGLCRTEHMFFASDERIKAVRQMIMAASVDQRKTALDLLLPYQRSDFEGIFRAMDGLPVTIRLLDPPLHEFLPEGDVEEIVTQLASDIGMTEDEVFSRIEKLSEVNPMLGFRGCRLGISYPELTEMQACAIFEAAISMTDQGFRVLPEIMVPLELGHQVSVIRRTAEKVFSAMGTSISYKVGTMIEIPRAALVADEIAEQAEFFSFGTNDLTQMTFGYSRDDVGKFLPIYLSNGILQSDPFEVLDQKGVGQLIKLATERGRSARPDLKVDLWEYVESMVENLLPLHFLLRLDWIMSHAHHSGCFFKLSFKILGDSCYLVTKLGCSIHIGHLGCFPTLGPHCKASSGTSCCLRKIQRMYSNLNCSRFFQGRALPSLFWKGTSLFTKPR
;
A
#
# COMPACT_ATOMS: atom_id res chain seq x y z
N MET A 1 -64.32 12.28 -13.20
CA MET A 1 -63.98 11.62 -14.48
C MET A 1 -64.36 12.54 -15.62
N ALA A 2 -63.57 12.55 -16.71
CA ALA A 2 -63.84 13.11 -18.05
C ALA A 2 -64.80 14.33 -18.18
N ALA A 3 -64.26 15.56 -18.19
CA ALA A 3 -64.81 16.69 -18.95
C ALA A 3 -63.81 17.86 -19.09
N ALA A 4 -63.83 18.49 -20.28
CA ALA A 4 -63.66 19.92 -20.59
C ALA A 4 -62.44 20.76 -20.11
N MET A 5 -61.76 21.36 -21.12
CA MET A 5 -61.48 22.81 -21.28
C MET A 5 -60.44 23.51 -20.36
N GLU A 6 -59.71 24.55 -20.83
CA GLU A 6 -59.28 24.98 -22.18
C GLU A 6 -58.21 26.09 -22.06
N ALA A 7 -57.54 26.45 -23.17
CA ALA A 7 -57.14 27.83 -23.52
C ALA A 7 -56.02 28.53 -22.72
N ARG A 8 -55.28 29.54 -23.22
CA ARG A 8 -54.98 30.20 -24.54
C ARG A 8 -53.85 31.21 -24.21
N LEU A 9 -52.90 31.70 -25.04
CA LEU A 9 -52.54 31.69 -26.48
C LEU A 9 -50.98 31.49 -26.55
N VAL A 10 -50.15 31.54 -27.61
CA VAL A 10 -50.15 31.54 -29.12
C VAL A 10 -48.70 31.08 -29.47
N ARG A 11 -48.41 30.06 -30.30
CA ARG A 11 -48.48 29.93 -31.78
C ARG A 11 -47.47 30.80 -32.59
N PRO A 12 -47.05 30.36 -33.80
CA PRO A 12 -46.93 28.99 -34.32
C PRO A 12 -45.62 28.75 -35.13
N ALA A 13 -45.44 27.52 -35.62
CA ALA A 13 -44.50 27.19 -36.70
C ALA A 13 -45.23 26.61 -37.92
N ALA A 14 -44.79 26.93 -39.13
CA ALA A 14 -45.19 26.25 -40.38
C ALA A 14 -44.16 26.53 -41.51
N ALA A 15 -44.01 25.58 -42.43
CA ALA A 15 -42.89 25.53 -43.38
C ALA A 15 -43.25 25.92 -44.83
N THR A 16 -42.26 25.77 -45.73
CA THR A 16 -42.32 25.72 -47.20
C THR A 16 -42.35 27.03 -48.00
N ARG A 17 -41.25 27.27 -48.73
CA ARG A 17 -41.20 27.37 -50.20
C ARG A 17 -39.75 27.15 -50.66
N GLY A 18 -39.57 26.75 -51.92
CA GLY A 18 -38.24 26.52 -52.50
C GLY A 18 -38.09 27.19 -53.88
N ALA A 19 -37.06 26.75 -54.59
CA ALA A 19 -36.69 27.07 -55.98
C ALA A 19 -35.74 28.25 -56.25
N THR A 20 -34.86 27.99 -57.23
CA THR A 20 -34.22 28.90 -58.20
C THR A 20 -33.15 29.93 -57.76
N SER A 21 -31.91 29.52 -58.08
CA SER A 21 -30.93 30.25 -58.93
C SER A 21 -30.24 31.53 -58.44
N VAL A 22 -28.90 31.46 -58.40
CA VAL A 22 -28.00 32.58 -58.70
C VAL A 22 -27.13 32.17 -59.90
N ARG A 23 -27.24 32.87 -61.04
CA ARG A 23 -26.41 32.60 -62.25
C ARG A 23 -26.26 33.82 -63.17
N ARG A 24 -25.16 34.56 -63.02
CA ARG A 24 -24.52 35.53 -63.96
C ARG A 24 -23.03 35.56 -63.59
N LEU A 25 -22.03 35.19 -64.39
CA LEU A 25 -21.91 34.94 -65.85
C LEU A 25 -21.85 36.22 -66.72
N MET A 26 -21.04 36.16 -67.80
CA MET A 26 -20.45 37.25 -68.64
C MET A 26 -19.19 37.86 -68.01
N TRP A 27 -18.04 38.05 -68.67
CA TRP A 27 -17.44 37.60 -69.97
C TRP A 27 -15.91 37.54 -69.67
N GLY A 28 -15.01 36.72 -70.22
CA GLY A 28 -14.96 35.97 -71.49
C GLY A 28 -14.11 36.72 -72.53
N GLY A 29 -13.16 36.13 -73.26
CA GLY A 29 -12.77 34.71 -73.32
C GLY A 29 -11.44 34.46 -74.06
N GLU A 30 -11.23 33.23 -74.52
CA GLU A 30 -9.98 32.70 -75.07
C GLU A 30 -9.68 33.15 -76.53
N ARG A 31 -8.42 32.98 -77.00
CA ARG A 31 -8.08 31.98 -78.04
C ARG A 31 -6.60 31.98 -78.53
N HIS A 32 -6.25 30.83 -79.13
CA HIS A 32 -5.20 30.55 -80.14
C HIS A 32 -3.72 30.36 -79.74
N HIS A 33 -3.24 29.18 -80.14
CA HIS A 33 -1.84 28.73 -80.24
C HIS A 33 -0.98 29.61 -81.17
N LEU A 34 0.34 29.72 -80.90
CA LEU A 34 1.38 28.95 -81.61
C LEU A 34 2.80 29.17 -81.03
N CYS A 35 3.77 28.41 -81.54
CA CYS A 35 5.12 28.24 -80.97
C CYS A 35 6.04 29.48 -81.08
N GLY A 36 6.88 29.67 -80.05
CA GLY A 36 8.07 30.52 -80.08
C GLY A 36 9.11 30.06 -79.04
N PHE A 37 10.22 29.47 -79.47
CA PHE A 37 11.20 28.83 -78.56
C PHE A 37 12.10 29.85 -77.84
N GLY A 38 12.29 29.70 -76.51
CA GLY A 38 12.99 30.69 -75.68
C GLY A 38 13.67 30.18 -74.40
N ARG A 39 14.34 29.01 -74.44
CA ARG A 39 15.26 28.46 -73.41
C ARG A 39 14.79 28.54 -71.93
N GLN A 40 14.17 27.46 -71.42
CA GLN A 40 14.16 27.17 -69.98
C GLN A 40 15.35 26.26 -69.60
N PHE A 41 16.07 26.63 -68.55
CA PHE A 41 16.94 25.70 -67.80
C PHE A 41 16.14 25.09 -66.63
N ARG A 42 16.36 23.80 -66.33
CA ARG A 42 15.76 23.13 -65.18
C ARG A 42 16.56 23.43 -63.91
N VAL A 43 15.86 23.71 -62.81
CA VAL A 43 16.39 23.58 -61.43
C VAL A 43 15.38 22.73 -60.63
N GLY A 44 15.87 21.76 -59.87
CA GLY A 44 15.05 20.78 -59.16
C GLY A 44 14.61 21.22 -57.77
N VAL A 45 13.44 20.76 -57.33
CA VAL A 45 12.90 21.00 -55.98
C VAL A 45 13.64 20.16 -54.93
N ARG A 46 13.93 20.74 -53.76
CA ARG A 46 14.26 20.04 -52.51
C ARG A 46 13.39 20.57 -51.36
N ARG A 47 13.10 19.72 -50.37
CA ARG A 47 12.37 20.05 -49.13
C ARG A 47 13.27 19.77 -47.90
N PRO A 48 13.00 20.42 -46.74
CA PRO A 48 13.76 20.25 -45.49
C PRO A 48 13.51 18.88 -44.79
N PRO A 49 14.34 18.49 -43.79
CA PRO A 49 14.43 17.12 -43.29
C PRO A 49 13.50 16.77 -42.11
N ALA A 50 13.44 15.46 -41.80
CA ALA A 50 12.79 14.84 -40.64
C ALA A 50 13.70 13.74 -40.04
N PRO A 51 13.49 13.27 -38.79
CA PRO A 51 14.53 12.59 -38.00
C PRO A 51 14.68 11.07 -38.25
N ALA A 52 15.74 10.50 -37.68
CA ALA A 52 16.19 9.13 -37.92
C ALA A 52 15.47 8.05 -37.07
N ARG A 53 15.52 6.80 -37.55
CA ARG A 53 15.24 5.56 -36.78
C ARG A 53 16.27 4.47 -37.10
N VAL A 54 16.47 3.56 -36.15
CA VAL A 54 17.53 2.52 -36.15
C VAL A 54 17.06 1.23 -36.86
N TRP A 55 18.02 0.42 -37.30
CA TRP A 55 17.84 -0.77 -38.16
C TRP A 55 17.48 -2.08 -37.46
N ALA A 56 16.76 -2.91 -38.23
CA ALA A 56 16.94 -4.37 -38.38
C ALA A 56 16.83 -4.67 -39.92
N ALA A 57 17.13 -5.83 -40.51
CA ALA A 57 17.37 -7.18 -40.00
C ALA A 57 18.23 -8.02 -41.01
N HIS A 58 18.15 -9.36 -40.90
CA HIS A 58 18.70 -10.43 -41.75
C HIS A 58 18.78 -10.24 -43.29
N GLY A 59 19.60 -11.07 -43.95
CA GLY A 59 19.34 -11.55 -45.33
C GLY A 59 20.58 -12.09 -46.08
N PRO A 60 20.61 -13.37 -46.56
CA PRO A 60 21.74 -13.95 -47.29
C PRO A 60 21.46 -14.20 -48.79
N ASP A 61 22.53 -14.43 -49.58
CA ASP A 61 22.49 -15.34 -50.74
C ASP A 61 23.91 -15.89 -51.10
N ALA A 62 24.02 -16.80 -52.08
CA ALA A 62 25.11 -17.79 -52.16
C ALA A 62 25.99 -17.83 -53.45
N GLY A 63 27.14 -18.55 -53.37
CA GLY A 63 27.67 -19.37 -54.49
C GLY A 63 29.08 -19.08 -55.03
N ASN A 64 29.94 -20.13 -55.04
CA ASN A 64 31.12 -20.45 -55.89
C ASN A 64 32.15 -19.35 -56.34
N GLY A 65 33.45 -19.63 -56.46
CA GLY A 65 34.24 -20.82 -56.10
C GLY A 65 35.63 -20.92 -56.78
N SER A 66 36.53 -21.68 -56.12
CA SER A 66 37.71 -22.43 -56.64
C SER A 66 39.04 -21.77 -57.12
N VAL A 67 40.13 -22.54 -56.87
CA VAL A 67 41.50 -22.58 -57.47
C VAL A 67 42.52 -21.43 -57.24
N GLU A 68 43.55 -21.67 -56.40
CA GLU A 68 44.95 -21.94 -56.84
C GLU A 68 45.85 -22.42 -55.67
N SER A 69 47.18 -22.56 -55.85
CA SER A 69 48.03 -23.51 -55.09
C SER A 69 49.45 -23.03 -54.69
N SER A 70 50.21 -23.91 -54.00
CA SER A 70 51.62 -23.80 -53.52
C SER A 70 51.85 -23.08 -52.15
N GLY A 71 52.89 -23.40 -51.36
CA GLY A 71 53.76 -24.59 -51.44
C GLY A 71 55.00 -24.66 -50.49
N LYS A 72 55.14 -25.79 -49.78
CA LYS A 72 56.36 -26.42 -49.23
C LYS A 72 57.03 -25.89 -47.90
N PRO A 73 57.86 -26.73 -47.20
CA PRO A 73 57.95 -26.73 -45.73
C PRO A 73 59.38 -26.86 -45.12
N ARG A 74 59.47 -27.09 -43.79
CA ARG A 74 60.61 -27.67 -43.00
C ARG A 74 60.12 -28.01 -41.57
N ARG A 75 60.74 -28.88 -40.74
CA ARG A 75 61.41 -30.20 -40.91
C ARG A 75 61.75 -30.74 -39.49
N GLY A 76 61.97 -32.04 -39.32
CA GLY A 76 62.40 -32.66 -38.06
C GLY A 76 61.26 -33.35 -37.29
N ASP A 77 61.30 -34.60 -36.79
CA ASP A 77 62.08 -35.84 -36.99
C ASP A 77 62.18 -36.51 -35.59
N ASP A 78 61.38 -37.54 -35.28
CA ASP A 78 61.93 -38.90 -35.11
C ASP A 78 60.89 -40.03 -34.93
N LYS A 79 61.29 -41.20 -35.46
CA LYS A 79 60.97 -42.64 -35.19
C LYS A 79 59.87 -43.09 -34.21
N TRP A 80 59.30 -44.30 -34.35
CA TRP A 80 59.04 -45.25 -35.47
C TRP A 80 58.32 -46.49 -34.86
N GLU A 81 57.25 -47.03 -35.48
CA GLU A 81 56.99 -48.48 -35.72
C GLU A 81 55.55 -48.77 -36.17
N VAL A 82 55.33 -49.94 -36.80
CA VAL A 82 54.13 -50.25 -37.60
C VAL A 82 53.79 -51.75 -37.58
N ARG A 83 52.54 -52.09 -37.21
CA ARG A 83 51.64 -53.16 -37.75
C ARG A 83 50.45 -53.34 -36.78
N ALA A 84 49.18 -53.16 -37.15
CA ALA A 84 48.34 -53.77 -38.20
C ALA A 84 47.64 -55.07 -37.73
N ASP A 85 46.31 -55.00 -37.56
CA ASP A 85 45.35 -55.72 -38.41
C ASP A 85 43.95 -55.04 -38.33
N GLY A 86 42.99 -55.46 -39.17
CA GLY A 86 41.67 -54.85 -39.30
C GLY A 86 40.57 -55.48 -38.44
N GLY A 87 39.66 -54.66 -37.90
CA GLY A 87 38.47 -55.12 -37.17
C GLY A 87 37.35 -54.08 -37.13
N ARG A 88 36.17 -54.42 -37.66
CA ARG A 88 34.99 -53.54 -37.61
C ARG A 88 34.38 -53.49 -36.20
N ARG A 89 34.10 -52.29 -35.69
CA ARG A 89 32.81 -51.92 -35.05
C ARG A 89 32.70 -50.41 -34.84
N SER A 90 31.48 -49.92 -34.70
CA SER A 90 31.13 -48.51 -34.51
C SER A 90 31.64 -47.99 -33.16
N GLY A 91 32.40 -46.89 -33.17
CA GLY A 91 32.87 -46.25 -31.95
C GLY A 91 31.77 -45.49 -31.22
N SER A 92 31.67 -45.69 -29.90
CA SER A 92 30.91 -44.85 -28.99
C SER A 92 31.67 -43.55 -28.72
N THR A 93 31.05 -42.40 -28.98
CA THR A 93 31.57 -41.11 -28.51
C THR A 93 31.26 -40.92 -27.03
N ASN A 94 32.26 -40.52 -26.24
CA ASN A 94 32.09 -40.31 -24.81
C ASN A 94 31.03 -39.25 -24.53
N ALA A 95 30.11 -39.54 -23.61
CA ALA A 95 29.15 -38.56 -23.13
C ALA A 95 29.87 -37.46 -22.33
N VAL A 96 29.61 -36.20 -22.67
CA VAL A 96 30.01 -35.06 -21.83
C VAL A 96 29.16 -35.09 -20.57
N ALA A 97 29.78 -35.03 -19.39
CA ALA A 97 29.06 -35.00 -18.13
C ALA A 97 28.19 -33.73 -18.05
N ALA A 98 26.90 -33.90 -17.77
CA ALA A 98 25.97 -32.80 -17.58
C ALA A 98 26.37 -31.96 -16.35
N PRO A 99 26.10 -30.64 -16.32
CA PRO A 99 26.33 -29.82 -15.14
C PRO A 99 25.49 -30.35 -13.98
N VAL A 100 26.09 -30.45 -12.79
CA VAL A 100 25.37 -30.85 -11.57
C VAL A 100 24.41 -29.72 -11.17
N LEU A 101 23.13 -29.93 -11.45
CA LEU A 101 22.06 -29.11 -10.89
C LEU A 101 22.07 -29.26 -9.37
N THR A 102 22.40 -28.18 -8.66
CA THR A 102 22.15 -28.09 -7.22
C THR A 102 20.65 -28.03 -6.99
N THR A 103 20.04 -29.15 -6.61
CA THR A 103 18.61 -29.24 -6.34
C THR A 103 18.23 -28.38 -5.14
N VAL A 104 17.57 -27.25 -5.42
CA VAL A 104 16.98 -26.40 -4.38
C VAL A 104 15.76 -27.14 -3.83
N LYS A 105 15.72 -27.34 -2.50
CA LYS A 105 14.58 -27.98 -1.83
C LYS A 105 13.35 -27.07 -1.88
N ARG A 106 12.20 -27.61 -2.31
CA ARG A 106 10.96 -26.86 -2.55
C ARG A 106 9.82 -27.25 -1.61
N VAL A 107 9.82 -28.46 -1.07
CA VAL A 107 8.83 -28.93 -0.07
C VAL A 107 9.46 -29.02 1.31
N PHE A 108 8.80 -28.52 2.37
CA PHE A 108 9.34 -28.44 3.74
C PHE A 108 8.34 -28.99 4.75
N THR A 109 8.70 -30.02 5.52
CA THR A 109 7.79 -30.69 6.46
C THR A 109 7.70 -30.02 7.84
N PHE A 110 6.57 -30.22 8.53
CA PHE A 110 6.33 -29.82 9.92
C PHE A 110 5.43 -30.85 10.63
N GLY A 111 5.73 -31.13 11.90
CA GLY A 111 5.02 -32.11 12.74
C GLY A 111 5.41 -31.95 14.21
N LYS A 112 4.91 -32.83 15.10
CA LYS A 112 5.04 -32.60 16.56
C LYS A 112 6.50 -32.60 17.03
N GLY A 113 7.04 -31.42 17.32
CA GLY A 113 8.43 -31.25 17.78
C GLY A 113 9.50 -31.34 16.68
N ASN A 114 9.12 -31.35 15.40
CA ASN A 114 10.05 -31.40 14.27
C ASN A 114 9.57 -30.50 13.12
N SER A 115 10.47 -29.70 12.53
CA SER A 115 10.18 -29.00 11.28
C SER A 115 11.45 -28.63 10.54
N GLU A 116 11.34 -28.57 9.21
CA GLU A 116 12.39 -28.15 8.29
C GLU A 116 12.32 -26.65 7.97
N GLY A 117 11.36 -25.92 8.55
CA GLY A 117 11.19 -24.48 8.44
C GLY A 117 11.31 -23.74 9.77
N HIS A 118 11.25 -22.40 9.74
CA HIS A 118 11.16 -21.54 10.92
C HIS A 118 10.59 -20.15 10.57
N LYS A 119 10.22 -19.34 11.56
CA LYS A 119 9.57 -18.01 11.37
C LYS A 119 10.38 -16.98 10.57
N GLY A 120 11.66 -17.24 10.31
CA GLY A 120 12.51 -16.41 9.46
C GLY A 120 12.28 -16.63 7.96
N MET A 121 11.73 -17.77 7.56
CA MET A 121 11.59 -18.18 6.16
C MET A 121 10.31 -17.67 5.48
N LYS A 122 9.70 -16.58 5.98
CA LYS A 122 8.41 -16.05 5.46
C LYS A 122 8.42 -15.76 3.96
N THR A 123 9.56 -15.38 3.40
CA THR A 123 9.73 -15.16 1.95
C THR A 123 9.64 -16.44 1.12
N LEU A 124 9.97 -17.60 1.69
CA LEU A 124 10.01 -18.91 1.02
C LEU A 124 8.79 -19.79 1.36
N LEU A 125 8.36 -19.80 2.62
CA LEU A 125 7.27 -20.65 3.15
C LEU A 125 5.94 -19.88 3.31
N GLY A 126 5.91 -18.61 2.94
CA GLY A 126 4.81 -17.71 3.28
C GLY A 126 4.73 -17.39 4.78
N GLY A 127 3.82 -16.49 5.14
CA GLY A 127 3.54 -16.17 6.54
C GLY A 127 2.93 -17.35 7.30
N LYS A 128 2.04 -18.12 6.65
CA LYS A 128 1.39 -19.30 7.24
C LYS A 128 2.39 -20.44 7.51
N GLY A 129 3.10 -20.91 6.48
CA GLY A 129 4.03 -22.04 6.59
C GLY A 129 5.20 -21.78 7.54
N ALA A 130 5.76 -20.56 7.50
CA ALA A 130 6.82 -20.17 8.44
C ALA A 130 6.35 -20.17 9.91
N ASN A 131 5.09 -19.82 10.18
CA ASN A 131 4.53 -19.84 11.53
C ASN A 131 4.06 -21.25 11.96
N LEU A 132 3.54 -22.07 11.04
CA LEU A 132 3.26 -23.50 11.27
C LEU A 132 4.52 -24.25 11.71
N ALA A 133 5.61 -24.07 10.95
CA ALA A 133 6.93 -24.61 11.26
C ALA A 133 7.47 -24.14 12.63
N GLU A 134 7.28 -22.86 12.96
CA GLU A 134 7.68 -22.30 14.25
C GLU A 134 6.84 -22.87 15.41
N MET A 135 5.51 -22.99 15.27
CA MET A 135 4.64 -23.59 16.28
C MET A 135 4.99 -25.07 16.53
N ALA A 136 5.28 -25.81 15.46
CA ALA A 136 5.73 -27.20 15.51
C ALA A 136 7.08 -27.34 16.24
N SER A 137 8.04 -26.45 15.97
CA SER A 137 9.38 -26.50 16.58
C SER A 137 9.43 -26.07 18.05
N ILE A 138 8.50 -25.21 18.51
CA ILE A 138 8.35 -24.90 19.95
C ILE A 138 7.46 -25.90 20.70
N GLY A 139 6.99 -26.97 20.03
CA GLY A 139 6.34 -28.12 20.67
C GLY A 139 4.83 -28.03 20.84
N LEU A 140 4.15 -27.07 20.21
CA LEU A 140 2.69 -26.97 20.25
C LEU A 140 2.00 -28.13 19.53
N SER A 141 0.75 -28.41 19.89
CA SER A 141 -0.13 -29.41 19.28
C SER A 141 -0.58 -29.02 17.86
N VAL A 142 0.36 -28.97 16.90
CA VAL A 142 0.09 -28.66 15.47
C VAL A 142 -0.15 -29.96 14.68
N PRO A 143 -1.21 -30.07 13.86
CA PRO A 143 -1.39 -31.21 12.95
C PRO A 143 -0.27 -31.25 11.89
N PRO A 144 0.31 -32.43 11.59
CA PRO A 144 1.45 -32.52 10.69
C PRO A 144 1.10 -32.20 9.24
N GLY A 145 2.10 -31.77 8.47
CA GLY A 145 1.93 -31.29 7.12
C GLY A 145 3.25 -30.92 6.44
N PHE A 146 3.14 -30.27 5.28
CA PHE A 146 4.27 -29.70 4.55
C PHE A 146 3.88 -28.41 3.82
N THR A 147 4.89 -27.57 3.58
CA THR A 147 4.77 -26.34 2.79
C THR A 147 5.56 -26.47 1.49
N ILE A 148 4.87 -26.27 0.35
CA ILE A 148 5.48 -26.07 -0.96
C ILE A 148 5.84 -24.59 -1.13
N SER A 149 7.06 -24.28 -1.55
CA SER A 149 7.62 -22.92 -1.49
C SER A 149 7.04 -21.91 -2.50
N THR A 150 7.22 -20.63 -2.19
CA THR A 150 6.97 -19.50 -3.11
C THR A 150 7.89 -19.54 -4.34
N ASP A 151 9.09 -20.11 -4.21
CA ASP A 151 10.02 -20.35 -5.31
C ASP A 151 9.44 -21.37 -6.32
N ALA A 152 8.79 -22.44 -5.83
CA ALA A 152 8.08 -23.39 -6.70
C ALA A 152 6.87 -22.76 -7.42
N CYS A 153 6.17 -21.81 -6.78
CA CYS A 153 5.13 -20.99 -7.42
C CYS A 153 5.72 -20.08 -8.52
N GLN A 154 6.93 -19.54 -8.33
CA GLN A 154 7.62 -18.81 -9.39
C GLN A 154 8.03 -19.75 -10.54
N GLU A 155 8.71 -20.86 -10.26
CA GLU A 155 9.11 -21.86 -11.27
C GLU A 155 7.90 -22.32 -12.10
N TYR A 156 6.75 -22.57 -11.46
CA TYR A 156 5.50 -22.95 -12.14
C TYR A 156 5.03 -21.89 -13.16
N ARG A 157 5.05 -20.60 -12.80
CA ARG A 157 4.63 -19.50 -13.67
C ARG A 157 5.63 -19.27 -14.81
N ASP A 158 6.92 -19.24 -14.48
CA ASP A 158 8.01 -19.06 -15.46
C ASP A 158 8.08 -20.23 -16.46
N ASN A 159 7.70 -21.45 -16.04
CA ASN A 159 7.53 -22.65 -16.88
C ASN A 159 6.18 -22.70 -17.64
N GLY A 160 5.52 -21.55 -17.84
CA GLY A 160 4.28 -21.47 -18.63
C GLY A 160 3.10 -22.20 -18.00
N LYS A 161 2.95 -22.11 -16.68
CA LYS A 161 1.89 -22.75 -15.87
C LYS A 161 1.93 -24.28 -15.91
N GLN A 162 3.12 -24.85 -15.77
CA GLN A 162 3.36 -26.30 -15.70
C GLN A 162 4.23 -26.65 -14.49
N ILE A 163 3.88 -27.74 -13.78
CA ILE A 163 4.61 -28.20 -12.60
C ILE A 163 6.10 -28.46 -12.94
N PRO A 164 7.04 -27.84 -12.22
CA PRO A 164 8.47 -28.05 -12.41
C PRO A 164 8.90 -29.52 -12.22
N MET A 165 9.91 -29.95 -12.97
CA MET A 165 10.44 -31.31 -12.89
C MET A 165 10.93 -31.62 -11.45
N GLY A 166 10.58 -32.82 -10.95
CA GLY A 166 10.89 -33.28 -9.60
C GLY A 166 10.02 -32.69 -8.48
N LEU A 167 9.23 -31.63 -8.73
CA LEU A 167 8.43 -31.00 -7.66
C LEU A 167 7.33 -31.94 -7.15
N TRP A 168 6.70 -32.70 -8.06
CA TRP A 168 5.65 -33.64 -7.66
C TRP A 168 6.20 -34.82 -6.84
N ASP A 169 7.44 -35.25 -7.12
CA ASP A 169 8.12 -36.28 -6.35
C ASP A 169 8.42 -35.77 -4.92
N GLU A 170 8.94 -34.54 -4.76
CA GLU A 170 9.10 -33.90 -3.45
C GLU A 170 7.76 -33.75 -2.67
N VAL A 171 6.63 -33.55 -3.37
CA VAL A 171 5.29 -33.49 -2.76
C VAL A 171 4.81 -34.87 -2.31
N LEU A 172 5.14 -35.94 -3.04
CA LEU A 172 4.83 -37.31 -2.64
C LEU A 172 5.71 -37.79 -1.48
N ASP A 173 6.99 -37.38 -1.42
CA ASP A 173 7.85 -37.59 -0.25
C ASP A 173 7.31 -36.86 0.99
N GLY A 174 6.89 -35.60 0.83
CA GLY A 174 6.23 -34.82 1.88
C GLY A 174 4.93 -35.44 2.38
N LEU A 175 4.09 -35.95 1.48
CA LEU A 175 2.89 -36.71 1.84
C LEU A 175 3.23 -37.98 2.61
N THR A 176 4.23 -38.75 2.14
CA THR A 176 4.66 -40.00 2.77
C THR A 176 5.12 -39.77 4.22
N ALA A 177 5.75 -38.62 4.51
CA ALA A 177 6.12 -38.25 5.89
C ALA A 177 4.88 -37.98 6.78
N VAL A 178 3.83 -37.34 6.25
CA VAL A 178 2.56 -37.11 6.97
C VAL A 178 1.80 -38.41 7.20
N GLU A 179 1.77 -39.31 6.22
CA GLU A 179 1.18 -40.64 6.34
C GLU A 179 1.87 -41.48 7.43
N GLN A 180 3.19 -41.33 7.58
CA GLN A 180 3.97 -42.00 8.64
C GLN A 180 3.73 -41.41 10.04
N ASP A 181 3.70 -40.08 10.20
CA ASP A 181 3.49 -39.43 11.51
C ASP A 181 2.06 -39.66 12.05
N MET A 182 1.06 -39.62 11.17
CA MET A 182 -0.35 -39.88 11.53
C MET A 182 -0.70 -41.37 11.59
N GLY A 183 0.06 -42.24 10.92
CA GLY A 183 -0.30 -43.65 10.76
C GLY A 183 -1.60 -43.84 9.98
N THR A 184 -1.80 -43.07 8.91
CA THR A 184 -2.98 -43.07 8.03
C THR A 184 -2.54 -42.89 6.58
N ALA A 185 -3.32 -43.39 5.62
CA ALA A 185 -2.96 -43.34 4.21
C ALA A 185 -4.01 -42.58 3.40
N LEU A 186 -3.55 -41.77 2.43
CA LEU A 186 -4.40 -40.93 1.60
C LEU A 186 -5.15 -41.81 0.58
N GLY A 187 -6.45 -42.02 0.83
CA GLY A 187 -7.30 -42.89 0.03
C GLY A 187 -7.55 -44.30 0.60
N ASP A 188 -7.05 -44.64 1.78
CA ASP A 188 -7.35 -45.91 2.47
C ASP A 188 -8.66 -45.79 3.28
N PRO A 189 -9.74 -46.53 2.95
CA PRO A 189 -10.99 -46.47 3.71
C PRO A 189 -10.88 -46.96 5.15
N SER A 190 -9.90 -47.81 5.48
CA SER A 190 -9.71 -48.34 6.84
C SER A 190 -8.98 -47.34 7.75
N ARG A 191 -8.00 -46.62 7.20
CA ARG A 191 -7.16 -45.64 7.92
C ARG A 191 -7.06 -44.32 7.14
N PRO A 192 -8.19 -43.63 6.88
CA PRO A 192 -8.20 -42.50 5.97
C PRO A 192 -7.40 -41.32 6.51
N LEU A 193 -6.38 -40.89 5.75
CA LEU A 193 -5.83 -39.55 5.85
C LEU A 193 -6.69 -38.61 5.00
N LEU A 194 -7.14 -37.51 5.60
CA LEU A 194 -7.73 -36.38 4.89
C LEU A 194 -6.86 -35.14 5.12
N LEU A 195 -6.83 -34.25 4.12
CA LEU A 195 -5.94 -33.09 4.06
C LEU A 195 -6.73 -31.78 3.93
N SER A 196 -6.13 -30.69 4.41
CA SER A 196 -6.48 -29.35 3.98
C SER A 196 -5.37 -28.76 3.10
N VAL A 197 -5.77 -27.92 2.13
CA VAL A 197 -4.85 -27.18 1.26
C VAL A 197 -5.12 -25.69 1.45
N ARG A 198 -4.11 -24.97 1.94
CA ARG A 198 -4.20 -23.57 2.38
C ARG A 198 -3.15 -22.72 1.65
N SER A 199 -3.60 -21.70 0.91
CA SER A 199 -2.71 -20.70 0.30
C SER A 199 -1.99 -19.86 1.37
N GLY A 200 -0.80 -19.33 1.05
CA GLY A 200 -0.02 -18.53 1.98
C GLY A 200 1.14 -17.77 1.33
N ALA A 201 0.93 -16.50 1.02
CA ALA A 201 1.99 -15.59 0.59
C ALA A 201 2.84 -15.10 1.79
N ALA A 202 3.98 -14.44 1.50
CA ALA A 202 4.88 -13.89 2.52
C ALA A 202 4.24 -12.79 3.39
N ILE A 203 3.27 -12.08 2.82
CA ILE A 203 2.42 -11.07 3.45
C ILE A 203 0.97 -11.58 3.34
N SER A 204 0.09 -11.20 4.28
CA SER A 204 -1.33 -11.57 4.20
C SER A 204 -1.98 -10.93 2.97
N MET A 205 -2.58 -11.74 2.09
CA MET A 205 -3.26 -11.26 0.89
C MET A 205 -4.66 -11.89 0.78
N PRO A 206 -5.75 -11.11 0.85
CA PRO A 206 -7.05 -11.57 0.38
C PRO A 206 -7.03 -11.76 -1.14
N GLY A 207 -7.95 -12.56 -1.66
CA GLY A 207 -8.03 -12.86 -3.09
C GLY A 207 -7.07 -13.96 -3.58
N MET A 208 -6.22 -14.51 -2.72
CA MET A 208 -5.58 -15.81 -2.96
C MET A 208 -6.63 -16.94 -2.99
N MET A 209 -6.26 -18.15 -3.42
CA MET A 209 -7.16 -19.31 -3.36
C MET A 209 -7.64 -19.57 -1.93
N ASP A 210 -8.94 -19.79 -1.79
CA ASP A 210 -9.59 -20.07 -0.52
C ASP A 210 -9.24 -21.48 0.00
N THR A 211 -9.53 -21.75 1.28
CA THR A 211 -9.03 -22.97 1.93
C THR A 211 -9.90 -24.17 1.59
N VAL A 212 -9.31 -25.21 0.99
CA VAL A 212 -9.99 -26.49 0.76
C VAL A 212 -9.76 -27.42 1.95
N LEU A 213 -10.84 -27.85 2.60
CA LEU A 213 -10.82 -28.87 3.67
C LEU A 213 -11.22 -30.25 3.11
N ASN A 214 -11.06 -31.30 3.94
CA ASN A 214 -11.57 -32.66 3.70
C ASN A 214 -11.06 -33.35 2.40
N LEU A 215 -9.93 -32.90 1.85
CA LEU A 215 -9.34 -33.45 0.63
C LEU A 215 -8.88 -34.89 0.84
N GLY A 216 -9.22 -35.77 -0.10
CA GLY A 216 -9.04 -37.21 -0.03
C GLY A 216 -10.34 -38.00 0.08
N LEU A 217 -11.49 -37.34 0.26
CA LEU A 217 -12.80 -38.01 0.25
C LEU A 217 -13.17 -38.51 -1.16
N ASN A 218 -13.68 -39.75 -1.18
CA ASN A 218 -14.35 -40.41 -2.29
C ASN A 218 -15.40 -41.39 -1.73
N ASP A 219 -16.13 -42.12 -2.58
CA ASP A 219 -17.21 -43.02 -2.14
C ASP A 219 -16.76 -44.17 -1.20
N GLU A 220 -15.52 -44.64 -1.34
CA GLU A 220 -14.96 -45.68 -0.46
C GLU A 220 -14.51 -45.06 0.87
N VAL A 221 -13.77 -43.96 0.80
CA VAL A 221 -13.22 -43.24 1.96
C VAL A 221 -14.33 -42.63 2.83
N VAL A 222 -15.41 -42.10 2.26
CA VAL A 222 -16.55 -41.58 3.04
C VAL A 222 -17.28 -42.70 3.78
N THR A 223 -17.36 -43.90 3.19
CA THR A 223 -17.94 -45.09 3.84
C THR A 223 -17.06 -45.55 5.01
N GLY A 224 -15.74 -45.52 4.84
CA GLY A 224 -14.77 -45.77 5.91
C GLY A 224 -14.82 -44.75 7.05
N LEU A 225 -14.96 -43.46 6.71
CA LEU A 225 -15.13 -42.37 7.67
C LEU A 225 -16.46 -42.49 8.43
N ALA A 226 -17.56 -42.81 7.73
CA ALA A 226 -18.88 -43.04 8.30
C ALA A 226 -18.88 -44.17 9.34
N ALA A 227 -18.15 -45.26 9.07
CA ALA A 227 -18.00 -46.39 9.98
C ALA A 227 -17.19 -46.07 11.26
N ARG A 228 -16.43 -44.97 11.28
CA ARG A 228 -15.60 -44.55 12.43
C ARG A 228 -16.15 -43.35 13.19
N SER A 229 -16.73 -42.38 12.48
CA SER A 229 -17.12 -41.07 13.00
C SER A 229 -18.61 -40.74 12.80
N GLY A 230 -19.41 -41.72 12.35
CA GLY A 230 -20.85 -41.59 12.14
C GLY A 230 -21.23 -41.09 10.74
N GLU A 231 -22.32 -41.63 10.19
CA GLU A 231 -22.71 -41.38 8.80
C GLU A 231 -23.00 -39.91 8.50
N ARG A 232 -23.76 -39.21 9.36
CA ARG A 232 -24.17 -37.81 9.12
C ARG A 232 -22.96 -36.90 8.95
N PHE A 233 -21.98 -36.99 9.84
CA PHE A 233 -20.74 -36.22 9.78
C PHE A 233 -19.93 -36.51 8.50
N ALA A 234 -19.81 -37.78 8.12
CA ALA A 234 -19.02 -38.18 6.95
C ALA A 234 -19.63 -37.65 5.64
N TYR A 235 -20.95 -37.76 5.46
CA TYR A 235 -21.62 -37.27 4.26
C TYR A 235 -21.82 -35.74 4.25
N ASP A 236 -21.98 -35.07 5.41
CA ASP A 236 -21.92 -33.60 5.48
C ASP A 236 -20.53 -33.08 5.05
N SER A 237 -19.46 -33.69 5.58
CA SER A 237 -18.09 -33.35 5.19
C SER A 237 -17.83 -33.62 3.70
N TYR A 238 -18.51 -34.61 3.10
CA TYR A 238 -18.36 -34.92 1.68
C TYR A 238 -19.15 -33.98 0.75
N ARG A 239 -20.38 -33.55 1.10
CA ARG A 239 -21.07 -32.51 0.30
C ARG A 239 -20.30 -31.19 0.28
N ARG A 240 -19.78 -30.75 1.44
CA ARG A 240 -18.97 -29.52 1.56
C ARG A 240 -17.69 -29.62 0.74
N PHE A 241 -17.03 -30.78 0.75
CA PHE A 241 -15.86 -31.01 -0.09
C PHE A 241 -16.19 -30.99 -1.59
N LEU A 242 -17.32 -31.57 -2.01
CA LEU A 242 -17.75 -31.55 -3.42
C LEU A 242 -18.02 -30.12 -3.90
N ASP A 243 -18.70 -29.30 -3.10
CA ASP A 243 -18.97 -27.89 -3.39
C ASP A 243 -17.67 -27.06 -3.48
N MET A 244 -16.92 -27.02 -2.38
CA MET A 244 -15.68 -26.26 -2.23
C MET A 244 -14.57 -26.68 -3.21
N PHE A 245 -14.48 -27.95 -3.60
CA PHE A 245 -13.58 -28.39 -4.68
C PHE A 245 -14.13 -28.04 -6.08
N GLY A 246 -15.46 -27.90 -6.21
CA GLY A 246 -16.14 -27.52 -7.44
C GLY A 246 -15.90 -26.05 -7.76
N ASP A 247 -16.17 -25.17 -6.80
CA ASP A 247 -15.93 -23.74 -6.90
C ASP A 247 -14.42 -23.42 -6.98
N VAL A 248 -13.66 -23.81 -5.95
CA VAL A 248 -12.30 -23.29 -5.73
C VAL A 248 -11.21 -24.03 -6.53
N VAL A 249 -11.35 -25.34 -6.77
CA VAL A 249 -10.29 -26.15 -7.44
C VAL A 249 -10.60 -26.42 -8.91
N SER A 250 -11.87 -26.53 -9.30
CA SER A 250 -12.24 -27.05 -10.62
C SER A 250 -12.14 -25.97 -11.70
N HIS A 251 -10.92 -25.55 -12.03
CA HIS A 251 -10.57 -24.74 -13.19
C HIS A 251 -9.92 -25.65 -14.25
N ASP A 252 -10.39 -25.63 -15.51
CA ASP A 252 -9.63 -26.24 -16.63
C ASP A 252 -8.96 -25.12 -17.43
N SER A 253 -7.64 -25.10 -17.42
CA SER A 253 -6.81 -24.15 -18.15
C SER A 253 -6.67 -24.46 -19.65
N ARG A 254 -7.50 -25.38 -20.19
CA ARG A 254 -7.53 -25.78 -21.61
C ARG A 254 -8.92 -25.57 -22.23
N PRO A 255 -9.10 -24.60 -23.14
CA PRO A 255 -10.38 -24.43 -23.84
C PRO A 255 -10.62 -25.56 -24.86
N ARG A 256 -11.41 -26.58 -24.48
CA ARG A 256 -11.92 -27.61 -25.42
C ARG A 256 -12.97 -26.99 -26.36
N CYS A 257 -12.50 -26.36 -27.43
CA CYS A 257 -13.35 -25.58 -28.34
C CYS A 257 -13.14 -25.90 -29.83
N SER A 258 -13.04 -27.19 -30.17
CA SER A 258 -13.06 -27.67 -31.57
C SER A 258 -14.28 -27.16 -32.35
N VAL A 259 -15.46 -27.11 -31.72
CA VAL A 259 -16.70 -26.57 -32.30
C VAL A 259 -16.63 -25.04 -32.48
N LEU A 260 -16.05 -24.32 -31.51
CA LEU A 260 -15.91 -22.87 -31.60
C LEU A 260 -14.91 -22.46 -32.69
N SER A 261 -13.81 -23.21 -32.87
CA SER A 261 -12.88 -23.01 -33.99
C SER A 261 -13.57 -23.22 -35.35
N LEU A 262 -14.48 -24.18 -35.45
CA LEU A 262 -15.27 -24.42 -36.67
C LEU A 262 -16.21 -23.24 -36.96
N LEU A 263 -16.93 -22.75 -35.94
CA LEU A 263 -17.79 -21.57 -36.02
C LEU A 263 -16.99 -20.30 -36.35
N PHE A 264 -15.80 -20.13 -35.79
CA PHE A 264 -14.92 -19.00 -36.09
C PHE A 264 -14.46 -19.01 -37.56
N GLY A 265 -14.15 -20.20 -38.09
CA GLY A 265 -13.90 -20.41 -39.52
C GLY A 265 -15.09 -20.02 -40.40
N ILE A 266 -16.30 -20.49 -40.05
CA ILE A 266 -17.54 -20.17 -40.79
C ILE A 266 -17.84 -18.67 -40.76
N VAL A 267 -17.72 -18.00 -39.61
CA VAL A 267 -17.97 -16.56 -39.46
C VAL A 267 -16.96 -15.73 -40.27
N ILE A 268 -15.67 -16.10 -40.27
CA ILE A 268 -14.64 -15.42 -41.08
C ILE A 268 -14.81 -15.68 -42.58
N PHE A 269 -15.35 -16.84 -42.97
CA PHE A 269 -15.66 -17.14 -44.36
C PHE A 269 -16.83 -16.27 -44.85
N LEU A 270 -17.93 -16.25 -44.10
CA LEU A 270 -19.12 -15.45 -44.43
C LEU A 270 -18.83 -13.93 -44.39
N SER A 271 -17.98 -13.45 -43.46
CA SER A 271 -17.62 -12.03 -43.37
C SER A 271 -16.68 -11.53 -44.47
N LYS A 272 -16.29 -12.38 -45.44
CA LYS A 272 -15.46 -11.98 -46.58
C LYS A 272 -16.22 -11.80 -47.90
N GLU A 273 -17.46 -12.31 -48.02
CA GLU A 273 -18.20 -12.28 -49.29
C GLU A 273 -19.37 -11.29 -49.34
N THR A 274 -19.79 -10.67 -48.22
CA THR A 274 -20.92 -9.70 -48.22
C THR A 274 -20.60 -8.34 -47.61
N TYR A 275 -20.52 -7.31 -48.46
CA TYR A 275 -20.36 -5.90 -48.09
C TYR A 275 -21.71 -5.24 -47.75
N LEU A 276 -22.30 -5.50 -46.56
CA LEU A 276 -23.47 -4.76 -46.07
C LEU A 276 -23.57 -4.65 -44.53
N PHE A 277 -24.06 -3.50 -44.06
CA PHE A 277 -24.45 -3.13 -42.67
C PHE A 277 -23.38 -3.10 -41.55
N PRO A 278 -22.81 -1.91 -41.25
CA PRO A 278 -21.90 -1.69 -40.13
C PRO A 278 -22.60 -1.14 -38.85
N ILE A 279 -23.51 -1.89 -38.22
CA ILE A 279 -24.22 -1.42 -37.00
C ILE A 279 -24.10 -2.36 -35.78
N HIS A 280 -24.07 -3.69 -35.94
CA HIS A 280 -24.14 -4.63 -34.80
C HIS A 280 -22.81 -5.00 -34.11
N HIS A 281 -21.66 -4.49 -34.58
CA HIS A 281 -20.34 -4.96 -34.10
C HIS A 281 -20.09 -4.68 -32.60
N SER A 282 -20.63 -3.58 -32.06
CA SER A 282 -20.54 -3.22 -30.63
C SER A 282 -21.36 -4.15 -29.74
N TYR A 283 -22.59 -4.49 -30.14
CA TYR A 283 -23.45 -5.43 -29.43
C TYR A 283 -22.84 -6.84 -29.40
N LEU A 284 -22.36 -7.32 -30.55
CA LEU A 284 -21.66 -8.61 -30.63
C LEU A 284 -20.39 -8.64 -29.78
N LYS A 285 -19.60 -7.55 -29.71
CA LYS A 285 -18.45 -7.45 -28.79
C LYS A 285 -18.85 -7.42 -27.30
N ARG A 286 -19.99 -6.82 -26.95
CA ARG A 286 -20.50 -6.79 -25.56
C ARG A 286 -20.98 -8.17 -25.11
N ALA A 287 -21.75 -8.85 -25.96
CA ALA A 287 -22.17 -10.24 -25.76
C ALA A 287 -20.98 -11.22 -25.74
N PHE A 288 -19.99 -11.07 -26.64
CA PHE A 288 -18.77 -11.89 -26.58
C PHE A 288 -17.94 -11.62 -25.32
N ARG A 289 -17.86 -10.36 -24.82
CA ARG A 289 -17.22 -10.11 -23.52
C ARG A 289 -17.95 -10.82 -22.38
N GLN A 290 -19.29 -10.83 -22.36
CA GLN A 290 -20.05 -11.58 -21.35
C GLN A 290 -19.91 -13.11 -21.49
N LEU A 291 -19.80 -13.65 -22.71
CA LEU A 291 -19.53 -15.09 -22.90
C LEU A 291 -18.09 -15.50 -22.58
N PHE A 292 -17.12 -14.60 -22.75
CA PHE A 292 -15.70 -14.85 -22.45
C PHE A 292 -15.33 -14.52 -20.99
N LEU A 293 -16.18 -13.78 -20.28
CA LEU A 293 -16.15 -13.56 -18.82
C LEU A 293 -17.10 -14.52 -18.11
N ARG A 294 -17.09 -15.81 -18.46
CA ARG A 294 -17.66 -16.83 -17.59
C ARG A 294 -16.72 -17.04 -16.40
N VAL A 295 -17.28 -16.92 -15.20
CA VAL A 295 -16.57 -17.01 -13.91
C VAL A 295 -15.87 -18.36 -13.77
N MET A 296 -14.76 -18.37 -13.02
CA MET A 296 -13.93 -19.57 -12.82
C MET A 296 -14.60 -20.52 -11.81
N GLY A 297 -14.34 -21.83 -11.92
CA GLY A 297 -14.93 -22.86 -11.04
C GLY A 297 -16.20 -23.53 -11.59
N ILE A 298 -16.90 -24.22 -10.71
CA ILE A 298 -18.34 -24.50 -10.77
C ILE A 298 -18.96 -23.57 -9.72
N PRO A 299 -19.75 -22.55 -10.10
CA PRO A 299 -20.25 -21.58 -9.12
C PRO A 299 -21.01 -22.23 -7.96
N HIS A 300 -20.61 -21.91 -6.73
CA HIS A 300 -21.26 -22.34 -5.48
C HIS A 300 -22.80 -22.31 -5.52
N SER A 301 -23.40 -21.31 -6.18
CA SER A 301 -24.85 -21.19 -6.36
C SER A 301 -25.53 -22.41 -7.01
N LEU A 302 -24.82 -23.21 -7.81
CA LEU A 302 -25.34 -24.44 -8.42
C LEU A 302 -25.42 -25.62 -7.42
N PHE A 303 -24.62 -25.58 -6.36
CA PHE A 303 -24.68 -26.53 -5.25
C PHE A 303 -25.77 -26.09 -4.26
N GLU A 304 -25.81 -24.80 -3.90
CA GLU A 304 -26.89 -24.23 -3.07
C GLU A 304 -28.28 -24.41 -3.68
N GLU A 305 -28.46 -24.26 -5.00
CA GLU A 305 -29.73 -24.56 -5.67
C GLU A 305 -30.22 -25.99 -5.36
N LYS A 306 -29.30 -26.97 -5.31
CA LYS A 306 -29.63 -28.38 -5.04
C LYS A 306 -29.79 -28.67 -3.54
N LEU A 307 -29.16 -27.89 -2.67
CA LEU A 307 -29.37 -27.92 -1.22
C LEU A 307 -30.75 -27.35 -0.86
N GLU A 308 -31.14 -26.21 -1.42
CA GLU A 308 -32.45 -25.60 -1.20
C GLU A 308 -33.58 -26.40 -1.84
N ASP A 309 -33.41 -26.94 -3.06
CA ASP A 309 -34.34 -27.92 -3.66
C ASP A 309 -34.63 -29.08 -2.68
N LEU A 310 -33.59 -29.61 -2.04
CA LEU A 310 -33.71 -30.72 -1.10
C LEU A 310 -34.34 -30.29 0.23
N LYS A 311 -33.93 -29.16 0.83
CA LYS A 311 -34.52 -28.63 2.07
C LYS A 311 -36.02 -28.36 1.90
N ALA A 312 -36.41 -27.73 0.79
CA ALA A 312 -37.81 -27.52 0.42
C ALA A 312 -38.57 -28.84 0.21
N ALA A 313 -37.97 -29.83 -0.45
CA ALA A 313 -38.59 -31.15 -0.68
C ALA A 313 -38.75 -31.98 0.61
N LYS A 314 -37.89 -31.81 1.61
CA LYS A 314 -37.96 -32.50 2.92
C LYS A 314 -38.75 -31.71 3.97
N GLY A 315 -39.01 -30.42 3.74
CA GLY A 315 -39.75 -29.54 4.66
C GLY A 315 -38.94 -29.09 5.87
N VAL A 316 -37.63 -28.88 5.71
CA VAL A 316 -36.71 -28.40 6.75
C VAL A 316 -36.16 -27.02 6.39
N GLU A 317 -35.89 -26.19 7.40
CA GLU A 317 -35.35 -24.82 7.20
C GLU A 317 -33.82 -24.76 7.37
N MET A 318 -33.22 -25.66 8.16
CA MET A 318 -31.77 -25.67 8.42
C MET A 318 -31.08 -26.91 7.87
N ASP A 319 -29.86 -26.72 7.35
CA ASP A 319 -28.88 -27.78 7.05
C ASP A 319 -28.65 -28.77 8.21
N ALA A 320 -28.80 -28.29 9.45
CA ALA A 320 -28.68 -29.11 10.65
C ALA A 320 -29.68 -30.28 10.67
N ASP A 321 -30.89 -30.07 10.16
CA ASP A 321 -32.01 -31.00 10.26
C ASP A 321 -31.97 -32.12 9.20
N LEU A 322 -31.12 -31.97 8.17
CA LEU A 322 -30.90 -33.01 7.15
C LEU A 322 -30.29 -34.28 7.77
N THR A 323 -30.86 -35.43 7.42
CA THR A 323 -30.40 -36.73 7.93
C THR A 323 -29.23 -37.27 7.10
N ALA A 324 -28.56 -38.31 7.61
CA ALA A 324 -27.51 -39.00 6.87
C ALA A 324 -27.99 -39.62 5.54
N ALA A 325 -29.29 -39.91 5.39
CA ALA A 325 -29.86 -40.39 4.13
C ALA A 325 -30.03 -39.25 3.12
N ASP A 326 -30.47 -38.08 3.57
CA ASP A 326 -30.64 -36.90 2.71
C ASP A 326 -29.27 -36.35 2.25
N LEU A 327 -28.26 -36.39 3.12
CA LEU A 327 -26.89 -36.03 2.77
C LEU A 327 -26.25 -37.02 1.77
N LYS A 328 -26.61 -38.32 1.83
CA LYS A 328 -26.23 -39.32 0.81
C LYS A 328 -26.88 -39.04 -0.54
N GLU A 329 -28.15 -38.61 -0.54
CA GLU A 329 -28.88 -38.19 -1.74
C GLU A 329 -28.24 -36.92 -2.34
N LEU A 330 -27.99 -35.89 -1.52
CA LEU A 330 -27.37 -34.63 -1.94
C LEU A 330 -25.95 -34.81 -2.52
N VAL A 331 -25.14 -35.71 -1.94
CA VAL A 331 -23.82 -36.07 -2.48
C VAL A 331 -23.91 -36.68 -3.89
N ALA A 332 -25.00 -37.38 -4.22
CA ALA A 332 -25.22 -37.89 -5.58
C ALA A 332 -25.64 -36.76 -6.55
N GLU A 333 -26.48 -35.82 -6.12
CA GLU A 333 -26.87 -34.64 -6.91
C GLU A 333 -25.68 -33.71 -7.17
N TYR A 334 -24.87 -33.40 -6.15
CA TYR A 334 -23.66 -32.58 -6.28
C TYR A 334 -22.68 -33.17 -7.32
N LYS A 335 -22.58 -34.51 -7.42
CA LYS A 335 -21.77 -35.17 -8.48
C LYS A 335 -22.35 -35.03 -9.88
N LYS A 336 -23.66 -34.82 -10.04
CA LYS A 336 -24.27 -34.46 -11.34
C LYS A 336 -23.89 -33.04 -11.74
N VAL A 337 -23.87 -32.09 -10.79
CA VAL A 337 -23.48 -30.69 -11.07
C VAL A 337 -22.08 -30.61 -11.73
N TYR A 338 -21.12 -31.43 -11.31
CA TYR A 338 -19.81 -31.57 -12.01
C TYR A 338 -19.96 -31.99 -13.47
N MET A 339 -20.76 -33.03 -13.72
CA MET A 339 -20.96 -33.61 -15.05
C MET A 339 -21.74 -32.66 -15.97
N GLU A 340 -22.71 -31.93 -15.41
CA GLU A 340 -23.54 -30.95 -16.13
C GLU A 340 -22.79 -29.63 -16.41
N ALA A 341 -22.02 -29.12 -15.44
CA ALA A 341 -21.28 -27.87 -15.59
C ALA A 341 -19.98 -28.01 -16.42
N LYS A 342 -19.35 -29.19 -16.43
CA LYS A 342 -18.03 -29.41 -17.06
C LYS A 342 -17.93 -30.58 -18.03
N GLY A 343 -18.88 -31.52 -18.04
CA GLY A 343 -18.78 -32.75 -18.82
C GLY A 343 -17.74 -33.75 -18.28
N GLU A 344 -17.26 -33.57 -17.05
CA GLU A 344 -16.32 -34.48 -16.39
C GLU A 344 -16.83 -34.88 -14.99
N GLN A 345 -16.50 -36.09 -14.55
CA GLN A 345 -16.85 -36.56 -13.21
C GLN A 345 -15.89 -35.99 -12.15
N PHE A 346 -16.39 -35.83 -10.93
CA PHE A 346 -15.58 -35.51 -9.76
C PHE A 346 -14.37 -36.47 -9.63
N PRO A 347 -13.13 -35.98 -9.44
CA PRO A 347 -11.95 -36.84 -9.34
C PRO A 347 -11.95 -37.67 -8.05
N SER A 348 -12.20 -38.97 -8.16
CA SER A 348 -12.21 -39.92 -7.04
C SER A 348 -10.81 -40.32 -6.52
N ASP A 349 -9.74 -40.07 -7.29
CA ASP A 349 -8.36 -40.27 -6.86
C ASP A 349 -7.86 -39.09 -5.99
N PRO A 350 -7.53 -39.31 -4.71
CA PRO A 350 -6.98 -38.28 -3.82
C PRO A 350 -5.68 -37.63 -4.31
N LYS A 351 -4.83 -38.34 -5.05
CA LYS A 351 -3.56 -37.79 -5.55
C LYS A 351 -3.80 -36.84 -6.72
N LYS A 352 -4.77 -37.13 -7.59
CA LYS A 352 -5.31 -36.18 -8.57
C LYS A 352 -6.01 -34.99 -7.91
N GLN A 353 -6.77 -35.19 -6.82
CA GLN A 353 -7.37 -34.08 -6.06
C GLN A 353 -6.29 -33.12 -5.54
N LEU A 354 -5.25 -33.66 -4.87
CA LEU A 354 -4.13 -32.88 -4.34
C LEU A 354 -3.36 -32.13 -5.45
N TYR A 355 -3.09 -32.81 -6.58
CA TYR A 355 -2.41 -32.21 -7.73
C TYR A 355 -3.17 -30.99 -8.29
N LEU A 356 -4.49 -31.11 -8.45
CA LEU A 356 -5.34 -30.01 -8.92
C LEU A 356 -5.42 -28.87 -7.91
N ALA A 357 -5.50 -29.17 -6.60
CA ALA A 357 -5.50 -28.14 -5.56
C ALA A 357 -4.19 -27.35 -5.50
N VAL A 358 -3.03 -28.01 -5.66
CA VAL A 358 -1.72 -27.33 -5.75
C VAL A 358 -1.65 -26.38 -6.96
N LEU A 359 -2.16 -26.83 -8.12
CA LEU A 359 -2.27 -25.98 -9.32
C LEU A 359 -3.16 -24.76 -9.08
N ALA A 360 -4.36 -24.94 -8.51
CA ALA A 360 -5.30 -23.85 -8.24
C ALA A 360 -4.70 -22.80 -7.29
N VAL A 361 -3.92 -23.21 -6.26
CA VAL A 361 -3.24 -22.25 -5.37
C VAL A 361 -2.23 -21.42 -6.16
N PHE A 362 -1.41 -22.04 -7.02
CA PHE A 362 -0.46 -21.29 -7.85
C PHE A 362 -1.16 -20.38 -8.88
N ASP A 363 -2.22 -20.84 -9.53
CA ASP A 363 -2.98 -20.04 -10.50
C ASP A 363 -3.66 -18.82 -9.87
N SER A 364 -4.17 -18.95 -8.64
CA SER A 364 -4.82 -17.86 -7.91
C SER A 364 -3.91 -16.66 -7.61
N TRP A 365 -2.58 -16.85 -7.64
CA TRP A 365 -1.62 -15.76 -7.45
C TRP A 365 -1.71 -14.69 -8.56
N ASP A 366 -2.02 -15.08 -9.80
CA ASP A 366 -2.22 -14.16 -10.92
C ASP A 366 -3.72 -13.82 -11.13
N SER A 367 -4.58 -14.08 -10.14
CA SER A 367 -6.00 -13.71 -10.23
C SER A 367 -6.19 -12.18 -10.28
N PRO A 368 -7.23 -11.66 -10.96
CA PRO A 368 -7.50 -10.22 -10.99
C PRO A 368 -7.64 -9.60 -9.59
N ARG A 369 -8.26 -10.34 -8.65
CA ARG A 369 -8.41 -9.94 -7.24
C ARG A 369 -7.05 -9.83 -6.52
N ALA A 370 -6.16 -10.80 -6.66
CA ALA A 370 -4.80 -10.73 -6.09
C ALA A 370 -3.93 -9.64 -6.76
N ILE A 371 -4.09 -9.39 -8.06
CA ILE A 371 -3.41 -8.30 -8.78
C ILE A 371 -3.88 -6.94 -8.28
N LYS A 372 -5.20 -6.70 -8.20
CA LYS A 372 -5.79 -5.46 -7.66
C LYS A 372 -5.34 -5.23 -6.21
N TYR A 373 -5.37 -6.25 -5.35
CA TYR A 373 -4.91 -6.11 -3.96
C TYR A 373 -3.43 -5.72 -3.87
N ARG A 374 -2.53 -6.39 -4.61
CA ARG A 374 -1.11 -6.01 -4.65
C ARG A 374 -0.90 -4.59 -5.18
N SER A 375 -1.69 -4.17 -6.17
CA SER A 375 -1.65 -2.80 -6.71
C SER A 375 -2.06 -1.75 -5.67
N ILE A 376 -3.21 -1.92 -5.01
CA ILE A 376 -3.71 -1.01 -3.95
C ILE A 376 -2.69 -0.88 -2.80
N ASN A 377 -2.09 -2.00 -2.38
CA ASN A 377 -1.18 -2.03 -1.23
C ASN A 377 0.31 -1.87 -1.66
N GLN A 378 0.56 -1.43 -2.90
CA GLN A 378 1.88 -1.21 -3.52
C GLN A 378 2.89 -2.38 -3.38
N ILE A 379 2.38 -3.62 -3.25
CA ILE A 379 3.18 -4.82 -2.95
C ILE A 379 3.93 -5.31 -4.19
N THR A 380 5.21 -4.92 -4.30
CA THR A 380 6.12 -5.37 -5.36
C THR A 380 7.13 -6.43 -4.87
N GLY A 381 7.83 -7.09 -5.79
CA GLY A 381 8.97 -7.98 -5.46
C GLY A 381 8.65 -9.37 -4.88
N LEU A 382 7.38 -9.70 -4.61
CA LEU A 382 7.00 -11.04 -4.15
C LEU A 382 7.02 -12.08 -5.30
N LYS A 383 7.69 -13.22 -5.06
CA LYS A 383 7.87 -14.31 -6.04
C LYS A 383 6.59 -15.08 -6.38
N GLY A 384 5.69 -15.25 -5.41
CA GLY A 384 4.55 -16.17 -5.49
C GLY A 384 3.92 -16.42 -4.13
N THR A 385 3.01 -17.40 -4.08
CA THR A 385 2.45 -17.97 -2.84
C THR A 385 3.10 -19.30 -2.50
N ALA A 386 3.20 -19.65 -1.23
CA ALA A 386 3.40 -21.03 -0.81
C ALA A 386 2.05 -21.78 -0.78
N VAL A 387 2.13 -23.11 -0.78
CA VAL A 387 0.99 -24.02 -0.57
C VAL A 387 1.22 -24.79 0.71
N ASN A 388 0.29 -24.76 1.66
CA ASN A 388 0.39 -25.51 2.91
C ASN A 388 -0.58 -26.69 2.83
N VAL A 389 -0.06 -27.90 2.92
CA VAL A 389 -0.83 -29.15 2.92
C VAL A 389 -0.73 -29.74 4.33
N GLN A 390 -1.86 -29.93 5.00
CA GLN A 390 -1.88 -30.28 6.43
C GLN A 390 -2.95 -31.33 6.72
N CYS A 391 -2.67 -32.28 7.61
CA CYS A 391 -3.66 -33.26 8.08
C CYS A 391 -4.91 -32.56 8.64
N MET A 392 -6.08 -33.07 8.28
CA MET A 392 -7.36 -32.63 8.85
C MET A 392 -7.47 -32.96 10.34
N VAL A 393 -8.19 -32.09 11.05
CA VAL A 393 -8.73 -32.26 12.39
C VAL A 393 -10.17 -31.78 12.35
N PHE A 394 -11.09 -32.47 13.03
CA PHE A 394 -12.53 -32.26 12.86
C PHE A 394 -13.19 -31.67 14.10
N GLY A 395 -13.66 -30.43 13.99
CA GLY A 395 -14.47 -29.78 15.02
C GLY A 395 -15.95 -30.22 15.02
N ASN A 396 -16.38 -30.99 14.02
CA ASN A 396 -17.76 -31.41 13.77
C ASN A 396 -18.02 -32.92 14.01
N MET A 397 -17.28 -33.54 14.94
CA MET A 397 -17.47 -34.92 15.38
C MET A 397 -18.39 -35.07 16.62
N GLY A 398 -19.30 -34.12 16.86
CA GLY A 398 -20.18 -34.10 18.03
C GLY A 398 -19.78 -33.09 19.11
N GLU A 399 -20.51 -33.11 20.23
CA GLU A 399 -20.50 -32.05 21.26
C GLU A 399 -19.18 -31.94 22.07
N THR A 400 -18.29 -32.93 21.99
CA THR A 400 -16.91 -32.89 22.53
C THR A 400 -15.88 -32.38 21.51
N SER A 401 -16.35 -31.87 20.37
CA SER A 401 -15.55 -31.26 19.32
C SER A 401 -16.07 -29.87 18.99
N GLY A 402 -15.20 -29.00 18.51
CA GLY A 402 -15.55 -27.64 18.13
C GLY A 402 -14.36 -26.89 17.54
N THR A 403 -14.57 -25.67 17.10
CA THR A 403 -13.52 -24.88 16.44
C THR A 403 -13.68 -23.40 16.76
N GLY A 404 -12.58 -22.66 16.78
CA GLY A 404 -12.61 -21.25 17.13
C GLY A 404 -11.43 -20.44 16.59
N VAL A 405 -11.60 -19.14 16.69
CA VAL A 405 -10.61 -18.12 16.29
C VAL A 405 -10.52 -17.10 17.42
N LEU A 406 -9.31 -16.80 17.88
CA LEU A 406 -9.11 -15.82 18.94
C LEU A 406 -7.89 -14.92 18.73
N PHE A 407 -7.93 -13.80 19.43
CA PHE A 407 -6.82 -12.88 19.65
C PHE A 407 -6.40 -12.99 21.12
N THR A 408 -5.09 -13.02 21.41
CA THR A 408 -4.58 -13.14 22.80
C THR A 408 -4.87 -11.89 23.64
N ARG A 409 -5.20 -10.77 22.99
CA ARG A 409 -5.71 -9.51 23.57
C ARG A 409 -6.76 -8.95 22.62
N ASN A 410 -7.71 -8.16 23.13
CA ASN A 410 -8.77 -7.56 22.33
C ASN A 410 -8.16 -6.69 21.20
N PRO A 411 -8.41 -6.98 19.91
CA PRO A 411 -7.78 -6.27 18.79
C PRO A 411 -8.31 -4.85 18.60
N SER A 412 -9.50 -4.53 19.13
CA SER A 412 -10.15 -3.23 18.99
C SER A 412 -9.85 -2.27 20.16
N THR A 413 -9.73 -2.79 21.39
CA THR A 413 -9.46 -1.99 22.60
C THR A 413 -8.03 -2.08 23.12
N GLY A 414 -7.32 -3.17 22.80
CA GLY A 414 -6.00 -3.51 23.35
C GLY A 414 -6.04 -4.16 24.73
N GLU A 415 -7.22 -4.42 25.29
CA GLU A 415 -7.38 -5.05 26.60
C GLU A 415 -6.80 -6.48 26.65
N LYS A 416 -6.06 -6.80 27.72
CA LYS A 416 -5.49 -8.13 27.95
C LYS A 416 -6.55 -9.14 28.49
N LYS A 417 -7.56 -9.41 27.67
CA LYS A 417 -8.47 -10.57 27.77
C LYS A 417 -8.34 -11.37 26.46
N LEU A 418 -8.38 -12.71 26.53
CA LEU A 418 -8.60 -13.52 25.33
C LEU A 418 -9.93 -13.09 24.70
N PHE A 419 -9.90 -12.77 23.41
CA PHE A 419 -11.04 -12.24 22.66
C PHE A 419 -11.22 -13.06 21.39
N GLY A 420 -12.32 -13.80 21.29
CA GLY A 420 -12.53 -14.73 20.19
C GLY A 420 -13.91 -15.37 20.19
N GLU A 421 -14.13 -16.15 19.15
CA GLU A 421 -15.41 -16.78 18.79
C GLU A 421 -15.19 -18.30 18.67
N PHE A 422 -16.13 -19.10 19.17
CA PHE A 422 -16.09 -20.57 19.18
C PHE A 422 -17.44 -21.15 18.74
N LEU A 423 -17.41 -22.29 18.05
CA LEU A 423 -18.60 -23.08 17.73
C LEU A 423 -18.37 -24.56 18.11
N ILE A 424 -19.30 -25.11 18.90
CA ILE A 424 -19.40 -26.55 19.17
C ILE A 424 -19.91 -27.26 17.91
N ASN A 425 -19.36 -28.43 17.61
CA ASN A 425 -19.79 -29.31 16.54
C ASN A 425 -19.88 -28.60 15.17
N ALA A 426 -18.73 -28.05 14.71
CA ALA A 426 -18.61 -27.16 13.55
C ALA A 426 -17.22 -27.24 12.87
N GLN A 427 -17.11 -26.82 11.61
CA GLN A 427 -15.83 -26.58 10.92
C GLN A 427 -15.51 -25.08 10.83
N GLY A 428 -14.24 -24.73 10.58
CA GLY A 428 -13.80 -23.32 10.58
C GLY A 428 -14.51 -22.45 9.54
N GLU A 429 -15.04 -23.07 8.49
CA GLU A 429 -15.96 -22.48 7.52
C GLU A 429 -17.21 -21.87 8.18
N ASP A 430 -17.87 -22.62 9.09
CA ASP A 430 -19.10 -22.18 9.76
C ASP A 430 -18.88 -20.91 10.61
N VAL A 431 -17.69 -20.76 11.19
CA VAL A 431 -17.28 -19.58 11.98
C VAL A 431 -17.07 -18.35 11.08
N VAL A 432 -16.53 -18.54 9.87
CA VAL A 432 -16.24 -17.45 8.94
C VAL A 432 -17.50 -16.98 8.20
N ALA A 433 -18.35 -17.92 7.76
CA ALA A 433 -19.61 -17.63 7.09
C ALA A 433 -20.67 -17.04 8.03
N GLY A 434 -20.61 -17.34 9.34
CA GLY A 434 -21.54 -16.79 10.34
C GLY A 434 -22.98 -17.27 10.21
N ILE A 435 -23.23 -18.34 9.43
CA ILE A 435 -24.54 -19.01 9.29
C ILE A 435 -25.05 -19.49 10.65
N ARG A 436 -24.14 -19.90 11.54
CA ARG A 436 -24.40 -20.11 12.96
C ARG A 436 -23.78 -18.95 13.75
N THR A 437 -24.57 -18.31 14.61
CA THR A 437 -24.08 -17.29 15.54
C THR A 437 -22.95 -17.84 16.41
N PRO A 438 -21.72 -17.29 16.36
CA PRO A 438 -20.61 -17.78 17.18
C PRO A 438 -20.80 -17.49 18.67
N GLU A 439 -20.23 -18.34 19.53
CA GLU A 439 -20.27 -18.18 20.99
C GLU A 439 -18.95 -17.60 21.54
N ASP A 440 -18.99 -17.04 22.76
CA ASP A 440 -17.78 -16.63 23.50
C ASP A 440 -16.94 -17.88 23.87
N LEU A 441 -15.62 -17.70 24.00
CA LEU A 441 -14.68 -18.70 24.53
C LEU A 441 -15.08 -19.23 25.93
N ASP A 442 -15.86 -18.47 26.71
CA ASP A 442 -16.47 -18.97 27.97
C ASP A 442 -17.51 -20.12 27.74
N THR A 443 -17.95 -20.41 26.50
CA THR A 443 -18.61 -21.69 26.17
C THR A 443 -17.61 -22.84 26.11
N MET A 444 -16.50 -22.69 25.38
CA MET A 444 -15.43 -23.71 25.31
C MET A 444 -14.96 -24.11 26.71
N LYS A 445 -14.77 -23.12 27.59
CA LYS A 445 -14.40 -23.31 29.01
C LYS A 445 -15.40 -24.14 29.83
N ARG A 446 -16.69 -24.08 29.50
CA ARG A 446 -17.75 -24.86 30.18
C ARG A 446 -17.86 -26.29 29.64
N CYS A 447 -17.69 -26.47 28.33
CA CYS A 447 -17.93 -27.75 27.66
C CYS A 447 -16.65 -28.61 27.52
N MET A 448 -15.48 -27.99 27.41
CA MET A 448 -14.19 -28.62 27.11
C MET A 448 -13.06 -27.99 27.97
N PRO A 449 -13.15 -28.06 29.32
CA PRO A 449 -12.26 -27.32 30.22
C PRO A 449 -10.77 -27.66 30.05
N GLU A 450 -10.42 -28.94 29.87
CA GLU A 450 -9.03 -29.39 29.67
C GLU A 450 -8.40 -28.78 28.41
N ALA A 451 -9.16 -28.74 27.29
CA ALA A 451 -8.72 -28.11 26.05
C ALA A 451 -8.64 -26.58 26.17
N TYR A 452 -9.50 -25.97 26.99
CA TYR A 452 -9.44 -24.53 27.27
C TYR A 452 -8.20 -24.17 28.11
N GLU A 453 -7.82 -25.00 29.08
CA GLU A 453 -6.60 -24.81 29.85
C GLU A 453 -5.34 -24.97 28.98
N GLU A 454 -5.26 -26.00 28.12
CA GLU A 454 -4.16 -26.12 27.12
C GLU A 454 -4.14 -24.89 26.17
N LEU A 455 -5.30 -24.37 25.77
CA LEU A 455 -5.39 -23.19 24.90
C LEU A 455 -4.88 -21.91 25.60
N VAL A 456 -5.20 -21.70 26.87
CA VAL A 456 -4.69 -20.56 27.66
C VAL A 456 -3.17 -20.64 27.81
N GLU A 457 -2.61 -21.82 28.11
CA GLU A 457 -1.16 -22.02 28.18
C GLU A 457 -0.50 -21.76 26.81
N ASN A 458 -1.05 -22.32 25.74
CA ASN A 458 -0.56 -22.11 24.37
C ASN A 458 -0.60 -20.63 23.96
N CYS A 459 -1.62 -19.88 24.34
CA CYS A 459 -1.68 -18.42 24.15
C CYS A 459 -0.54 -17.68 24.87
N CYS A 460 -0.27 -18.03 26.13
CA CYS A 460 0.83 -17.44 26.90
C CYS A 460 2.22 -17.81 26.35
N ILE A 461 2.40 -19.04 25.84
CA ILE A 461 3.62 -19.47 25.13
C ILE A 461 3.81 -18.62 23.86
N LEU A 462 2.74 -18.44 23.08
CA LEU A 462 2.78 -17.69 21.82
C LEU A 462 3.09 -16.21 22.02
N GLU A 463 2.41 -15.49 22.94
CA GLU A 463 2.74 -14.08 23.24
C GLU A 463 4.20 -13.93 23.67
N LYS A 464 4.69 -14.82 24.53
CA LYS A 464 6.05 -14.75 25.08
C LYS A 464 7.14 -15.06 24.04
N HIS A 465 6.86 -15.94 23.08
CA HIS A 465 7.80 -16.38 22.05
C HIS A 465 7.84 -15.46 20.82
N TYR A 466 6.69 -14.95 20.40
CA TYR A 466 6.59 -13.97 19.30
C TYR A 466 6.80 -12.54 19.79
N LYS A 467 6.63 -12.27 21.09
CA LYS A 467 6.71 -10.94 21.73
C LYS A 467 5.70 -9.96 21.11
N ASP A 468 4.48 -10.43 20.85
CA ASP A 468 3.40 -9.70 20.20
C ASP A 468 2.03 -10.32 20.55
N MET A 469 0.94 -9.59 20.34
CA MET A 469 -0.42 -10.14 20.40
C MET A 469 -0.68 -11.02 19.17
N MET A 470 -1.25 -12.20 19.40
CA MET A 470 -1.38 -13.25 18.39
C MET A 470 -2.84 -13.53 18.04
N ASP A 471 -3.11 -13.70 16.76
CA ASP A 471 -4.34 -14.16 16.12
C ASP A 471 -4.17 -15.64 15.76
N ILE A 472 -5.07 -16.47 16.28
CA ILE A 472 -4.93 -17.93 16.41
C ILE A 472 -6.19 -18.62 15.89
N GLU A 473 -6.02 -19.59 14.98
CA GLU A 473 -7.06 -20.56 14.60
C GLU A 473 -6.80 -21.88 15.34
N PHE A 474 -7.83 -22.45 15.98
CA PHE A 474 -7.72 -23.72 16.70
C PHE A 474 -8.96 -24.59 16.52
N THR A 475 -8.78 -25.90 16.69
CA THR A 475 -9.87 -26.90 16.66
C THR A 475 -9.68 -27.87 17.81
N VAL A 476 -10.77 -28.20 18.49
CA VAL A 476 -10.85 -29.31 19.44
C VAL A 476 -11.53 -30.47 18.74
N GLN A 477 -10.88 -31.63 18.71
CA GLN A 477 -11.49 -32.88 18.26
C GLN A 477 -11.49 -33.84 19.46
N GLU A 478 -12.67 -34.27 19.89
CA GLU A 478 -12.86 -35.25 20.97
C GLU A 478 -12.07 -34.88 22.24
N ASN A 479 -12.27 -33.65 22.72
CA ASN A 479 -11.56 -32.98 23.83
C ASN A 479 -10.06 -32.70 23.62
N ARG A 480 -9.44 -33.10 22.50
CA ARG A 480 -8.03 -32.80 22.20
C ARG A 480 -7.87 -31.51 21.40
N LEU A 481 -7.11 -30.56 21.93
CA LEU A 481 -6.79 -29.30 21.24
C LEU A 481 -5.77 -29.50 20.11
N TRP A 482 -5.95 -28.73 19.03
CA TRP A 482 -5.01 -28.59 17.94
C TRP A 482 -4.89 -27.13 17.47
N MET A 483 -3.65 -26.66 17.29
CA MET A 483 -3.32 -25.32 16.84
C MET A 483 -3.16 -25.32 15.31
N LEU A 484 -4.10 -24.71 14.58
CA LEU A 484 -4.13 -24.73 13.11
C LEU A 484 -3.37 -23.56 12.48
N GLN A 485 -3.43 -22.38 13.09
CA GLN A 485 -2.74 -21.20 12.59
C GLN A 485 -2.39 -20.26 13.73
N CYS A 486 -1.30 -19.51 13.57
CA CYS A 486 -0.95 -18.38 14.42
C CYS A 486 -0.29 -17.29 13.57
N ARG A 487 -0.58 -16.02 13.85
CA ARG A 487 0.05 -14.83 13.23
C ARG A 487 -0.01 -13.64 14.17
N SER A 488 0.83 -12.62 13.96
CA SER A 488 0.65 -11.31 14.61
C SER A 488 -0.75 -10.79 14.33
N GLY A 489 -1.53 -10.53 15.38
CA GLY A 489 -2.94 -10.18 15.22
C GLY A 489 -3.13 -8.78 14.67
N LYS A 490 -3.93 -8.64 13.60
CA LYS A 490 -4.42 -7.34 13.12
C LYS A 490 -5.21 -6.65 14.23
N ARG A 491 -4.99 -5.36 14.41
CA ARG A 491 -5.51 -4.56 15.52
C ARG A 491 -5.78 -3.13 15.07
N THR A 492 -6.45 -2.36 15.90
CA THR A 492 -6.73 -0.95 15.66
C THR A 492 -5.61 -0.07 16.20
N GLY A 493 -5.62 1.24 15.90
CA GLY A 493 -4.70 2.21 16.49
C GLY A 493 -4.66 2.18 18.01
N LYS A 494 -5.85 2.17 18.61
CA LYS A 494 -6.05 2.04 20.07
C LYS A 494 -5.52 0.71 20.59
N GLY A 495 -5.82 -0.40 19.89
CA GLY A 495 -5.31 -1.72 20.22
C GLY A 495 -3.77 -1.78 20.17
N ALA A 496 -3.16 -1.27 19.11
CA ALA A 496 -1.71 -1.27 18.92
C ALA A 496 -0.98 -0.50 20.03
N VAL A 497 -1.38 0.75 20.29
CA VAL A 497 -0.73 1.59 21.30
C VAL A 497 -0.90 0.99 22.70
N LYS A 498 -2.10 0.55 23.08
CA LYS A 498 -2.32 -0.06 24.39
C LYS A 498 -1.53 -1.36 24.57
N ILE A 499 -1.56 -2.27 23.58
CA ILE A 499 -0.80 -3.53 23.66
C ILE A 499 0.70 -3.25 23.77
N ALA A 500 1.23 -2.28 23.01
CA ALA A 500 2.63 -1.88 23.08
C ALA A 500 3.03 -1.31 24.45
N VAL A 501 2.16 -0.51 25.08
CA VAL A 501 2.39 0.02 26.43
C VAL A 501 2.28 -1.08 27.50
N ASP A 502 1.23 -1.91 27.45
CA ASP A 502 1.03 -3.01 28.39
C ASP A 502 2.20 -4.02 28.34
N MET A 503 2.67 -4.41 27.15
CA MET A 503 3.78 -5.37 27.02
C MET A 503 5.14 -4.82 27.52
N VAL A 504 5.34 -3.50 27.55
CA VAL A 504 6.51 -2.88 28.23
C VAL A 504 6.34 -2.91 29.74
N ASN A 505 5.15 -2.56 30.25
CA ASN A 505 4.85 -2.60 31.68
C ASN A 505 4.91 -4.03 32.27
N GLU A 506 4.59 -5.04 31.46
CA GLU A 506 4.73 -6.47 31.77
C GLU A 506 6.18 -6.98 31.68
N GLY A 507 7.11 -6.19 31.14
CA GLY A 507 8.50 -6.61 30.89
C GLY A 507 8.66 -7.67 29.79
N LEU A 508 7.63 -7.91 28.97
CA LEU A 508 7.71 -8.82 27.83
C LEU A 508 8.60 -8.26 26.72
N VAL A 509 8.59 -6.93 26.52
CA VAL A 509 9.36 -6.23 25.49
C VAL A 509 10.03 -4.96 26.00
N GLU A 510 11.12 -4.58 25.35
CA GLU A 510 11.73 -3.26 25.54
C GLU A 510 10.97 -2.20 24.74
N ILE A 511 11.10 -0.93 25.16
CA ILE A 511 10.55 0.24 24.46
C ILE A 511 10.90 0.25 22.95
N ARG A 512 12.13 -0.14 22.59
CA ARG A 512 12.61 -0.24 21.20
C ARG A 512 11.91 -1.32 20.35
N SER A 513 11.24 -2.26 20.99
CA SER A 513 10.38 -3.27 20.35
C SER A 513 8.92 -2.85 20.33
N ALA A 514 8.43 -2.22 21.40
CA ALA A 514 7.07 -1.65 21.46
C ALA A 514 6.82 -0.61 20.35
N ILE A 515 7.83 0.23 20.07
CA ILE A 515 7.87 1.19 18.96
C ILE A 515 7.87 0.53 17.56
N LYS A 516 7.80 -0.81 17.48
CA LYS A 516 7.65 -1.57 16.22
C LYS A 516 6.38 -2.43 16.16
N MET A 517 5.54 -2.36 17.19
CA MET A 517 4.22 -3.02 17.23
C MET A 517 3.09 -2.12 16.72
N VAL A 518 3.26 -0.82 16.90
CA VAL A 518 2.43 0.20 16.29
C VAL A 518 2.97 0.44 14.87
N GLU A 519 2.10 0.90 13.97
CA GLU A 519 2.46 1.27 12.59
C GLU A 519 2.02 2.72 12.35
N PRO A 520 2.57 3.44 11.35
CA PRO A 520 2.10 4.79 11.03
C PRO A 520 0.59 4.86 10.74
N GLY A 521 0.02 3.82 10.11
CA GLY A 521 -1.43 3.70 9.92
C GLY A 521 -2.22 3.48 11.22
N HIS A 522 -1.64 2.76 12.20
CA HIS A 522 -2.25 2.63 13.54
C HIS A 522 -2.31 3.99 14.27
N LEU A 523 -1.31 4.87 14.12
CA LEU A 523 -1.38 6.21 14.72
C LEU A 523 -2.46 7.07 14.04
N ASP A 524 -2.61 6.97 12.73
CA ASP A 524 -3.64 7.71 11.96
C ASP A 524 -5.06 7.43 12.45
N GLN A 525 -5.35 6.17 12.82
CA GLN A 525 -6.65 5.74 13.34
C GLN A 525 -7.04 6.39 14.67
N LEU A 526 -6.05 6.77 15.49
CA LEU A 526 -6.27 7.54 16.73
C LEU A 526 -6.57 9.01 16.44
N LEU A 527 -6.37 9.44 15.20
CA LEU A 527 -6.45 10.81 14.72
C LEU A 527 -7.59 10.97 13.68
N HIS A 528 -8.34 9.89 13.41
CA HIS A 528 -9.62 9.90 12.71
C HIS A 528 -10.74 10.54 13.55
N PRO A 529 -11.70 11.26 12.93
CA PRO A 529 -12.80 11.90 13.66
C PRO A 529 -13.66 10.92 14.47
N GLN A 530 -14.27 11.44 15.54
CA GLN A 530 -15.31 10.77 16.33
C GLN A 530 -16.63 11.52 16.14
N PHE A 531 -17.76 10.99 16.63
CA PHE A 531 -19.00 11.77 16.70
C PHE A 531 -18.92 12.81 17.84
N GLU A 532 -19.46 14.00 17.60
CA GLU A 532 -19.36 15.13 18.54
C GLU A 532 -20.12 14.89 19.85
N ASP A 533 -21.36 14.41 19.77
CA ASP A 533 -22.14 13.95 20.92
C ASP A 533 -22.93 12.66 20.58
N PRO A 534 -22.52 11.49 21.11
CA PRO A 534 -23.27 10.24 21.00
C PRO A 534 -24.67 10.24 21.63
N ALA A 535 -24.99 11.15 22.55
CA ALA A 535 -26.34 11.27 23.10
C ALA A 535 -27.28 11.98 22.11
N ALA A 536 -26.82 13.02 21.42
CA ALA A 536 -27.63 13.83 20.50
C ALA A 536 -28.15 13.10 19.25
N TYR A 537 -27.54 11.98 18.84
CA TYR A 537 -28.05 11.18 17.71
C TYR A 537 -28.91 9.99 18.11
N LYS A 538 -29.12 9.73 19.41
CA LYS A 538 -29.65 8.44 19.90
C LYS A 538 -31.05 8.09 19.35
N ASP A 539 -31.92 9.08 19.18
CA ASP A 539 -33.26 8.91 18.58
C ASP A 539 -33.23 8.65 17.05
N LYS A 540 -32.06 8.70 16.42
CA LYS A 540 -31.81 8.44 15.00
C LYS A 540 -31.09 7.10 14.75
N VAL A 541 -30.74 6.35 15.79
CA VAL A 541 -30.24 4.97 15.65
C VAL A 541 -31.36 4.12 15.06
N ILE A 542 -31.08 3.44 13.96
CA ILE A 542 -32.06 2.62 13.22
C ILE A 542 -31.85 1.12 13.40
N ALA A 543 -30.61 0.69 13.68
CA ALA A 543 -30.22 -0.68 13.96
C ALA A 543 -28.91 -0.70 14.75
N THR A 544 -28.59 -1.83 15.41
CA THR A 544 -27.31 -2.04 16.10
C THR A 544 -26.72 -3.40 15.72
N GLY A 545 -25.52 -3.39 15.16
CA GLY A 545 -24.73 -4.60 14.90
C GLY A 545 -23.53 -4.73 15.85
N LEU A 546 -22.58 -5.57 15.48
CA LEU A 546 -21.31 -5.73 16.18
C LEU A 546 -20.36 -4.57 15.85
N ALA A 547 -19.64 -4.09 16.87
CA ALA A 547 -18.61 -3.04 16.78
C ALA A 547 -17.31 -3.56 16.13
N ALA A 548 -17.42 -3.96 14.86
CA ALA A 548 -16.42 -4.74 14.13
C ALA A 548 -15.09 -4.00 13.92
N SER A 549 -15.13 -2.70 13.61
CA SER A 549 -13.95 -1.85 13.50
C SER A 549 -14.29 -0.41 13.92
N PRO A 550 -13.60 0.17 14.92
CA PRO A 550 -13.95 1.46 15.52
C PRO A 550 -13.73 2.63 14.57
N GLY A 551 -14.42 3.72 14.88
CA GLY A 551 -14.41 4.97 14.11
C GLY A 551 -15.81 5.52 13.88
N ALA A 552 -15.87 6.77 13.43
CA ALA A 552 -17.11 7.42 12.99
C ALA A 552 -17.05 7.64 11.48
N ALA A 553 -17.98 7.04 10.74
CA ALA A 553 -18.09 7.22 9.29
C ALA A 553 -19.42 7.87 8.93
N VAL A 554 -19.40 8.76 7.92
CA VAL A 554 -20.56 9.52 7.47
C VAL A 554 -20.51 9.67 5.96
N GLY A 555 -21.48 9.12 5.23
CA GLY A 555 -21.47 9.08 3.77
C GLY A 555 -22.81 8.72 3.15
N GLN A 556 -22.84 8.62 1.83
CA GLN A 556 -24.00 8.20 1.05
C GLN A 556 -24.01 6.68 0.86
N VAL A 557 -25.16 6.03 1.03
CA VAL A 557 -25.32 4.57 0.91
C VAL A 557 -25.12 4.10 -0.54
N VAL A 558 -24.32 3.05 -0.74
CA VAL A 558 -24.13 2.33 -2.01
C VAL A 558 -24.10 0.81 -1.78
N PHE A 559 -24.55 0.03 -2.76
CA PHE A 559 -24.78 -1.42 -2.62
C PHE A 559 -23.78 -2.32 -3.37
N SER A 560 -22.90 -1.74 -4.19
CA SER A 560 -21.87 -2.48 -4.92
C SER A 560 -20.48 -1.86 -4.72
N ALA A 561 -19.44 -2.69 -4.87
CA ALA A 561 -18.06 -2.24 -4.76
C ALA A 561 -17.64 -1.33 -5.93
N ASP A 562 -18.16 -1.58 -7.13
CA ASP A 562 -17.94 -0.74 -8.33
C ASP A 562 -18.56 0.65 -8.16
N ASP A 563 -19.78 0.75 -7.60
CA ASP A 563 -20.41 2.03 -7.29
C ASP A 563 -19.60 2.78 -6.22
N ALA A 564 -19.08 2.09 -5.20
CA ALA A 564 -18.24 2.71 -4.18
C ALA A 564 -16.93 3.30 -4.77
N GLU A 565 -16.21 2.56 -5.63
CA GLU A 565 -15.05 3.12 -6.35
C GLU A 565 -15.45 4.30 -7.25
N ALA A 566 -16.53 4.17 -8.01
CA ALA A 566 -16.97 5.19 -8.96
C ALA A 566 -17.44 6.49 -8.27
N TRP A 567 -18.05 6.41 -7.09
CA TRP A 567 -18.50 7.57 -6.32
C TRP A 567 -17.36 8.22 -5.52
N HIS A 568 -16.43 7.41 -4.99
CA HIS A 568 -15.20 7.92 -4.37
C HIS A 568 -14.35 8.71 -5.38
N ALA A 569 -14.24 8.22 -6.63
CA ALA A 569 -13.61 8.95 -7.74
C ALA A 569 -14.34 10.25 -8.15
N GLN A 570 -15.56 10.50 -7.66
CA GLN A 570 -16.29 11.77 -7.79
C GLN A 570 -16.13 12.67 -6.55
N GLY A 571 -15.25 12.32 -5.60
CA GLY A 571 -15.07 13.04 -4.34
C GLY A 571 -16.19 12.86 -3.30
N LYS A 572 -17.05 11.84 -3.47
CA LYS A 572 -18.15 11.56 -2.51
C LYS A 572 -17.69 10.65 -1.39
N SER A 573 -18.07 10.98 -0.15
CA SER A 573 -18.01 10.05 0.97
C SER A 573 -19.14 9.03 0.85
N VAL A 574 -18.84 7.72 0.92
CA VAL A 574 -19.82 6.65 0.75
C VAL A 574 -19.79 5.62 1.89
N ILE A 575 -20.93 4.99 2.14
CA ILE A 575 -21.08 3.85 3.05
C ILE A 575 -21.46 2.63 2.22
N LEU A 576 -20.60 1.62 2.22
CA LEU A 576 -20.86 0.35 1.51
C LEU A 576 -21.75 -0.53 2.38
N VAL A 577 -22.94 -0.86 1.87
CA VAL A 577 -23.92 -1.74 2.53
C VAL A 577 -24.06 -3.02 1.72
N ARG A 578 -23.83 -4.18 2.34
CA ARG A 578 -23.95 -5.51 1.72
C ARG A 578 -24.62 -6.49 2.70
N THR A 579 -25.07 -7.64 2.23
CA THR A 579 -25.41 -8.75 3.15
C THR A 579 -24.15 -9.20 3.89
N GLU A 580 -23.09 -9.50 3.13
CA GLU A 580 -21.73 -9.81 3.56
C GLU A 580 -20.71 -9.25 2.55
N THR A 581 -19.41 -9.26 2.86
CA THR A 581 -18.36 -8.89 1.91
C THR A 581 -17.48 -10.06 1.52
N SER A 582 -17.22 -10.18 0.23
CA SER A 582 -16.32 -11.15 -0.38
C SER A 582 -14.92 -10.56 -0.61
N PRO A 583 -13.92 -11.39 -0.98
CA PRO A 583 -12.64 -10.91 -1.52
C PRO A 583 -12.73 -10.08 -2.81
N GLU A 584 -13.90 -10.01 -3.46
CA GLU A 584 -14.14 -9.19 -4.65
C GLU A 584 -14.52 -7.74 -4.28
N ASP A 585 -15.23 -7.55 -3.15
CA ASP A 585 -15.66 -6.23 -2.66
C ASP A 585 -14.50 -5.33 -2.19
N VAL A 586 -13.29 -5.89 -2.05
CA VAL A 586 -12.06 -5.26 -1.54
C VAL A 586 -11.78 -3.86 -2.11
N GLY A 587 -12.04 -3.64 -3.40
CA GLY A 587 -11.88 -2.32 -4.03
C GLY A 587 -12.83 -1.26 -3.47
N GLY A 588 -14.13 -1.56 -3.47
CA GLY A 588 -15.16 -0.69 -2.91
C GLY A 588 -15.08 -0.53 -1.39
N MET A 589 -14.68 -1.59 -0.67
CA MET A 589 -14.38 -1.52 0.77
C MET A 589 -13.21 -0.56 1.06
N HIS A 590 -12.25 -0.43 0.14
CA HIS A 590 -11.17 0.55 0.26
C HIS A 590 -11.64 1.98 -0.08
N ALA A 591 -12.52 2.13 -1.06
CA ALA A 591 -13.11 3.41 -1.46
C ALA A 591 -14.10 3.99 -0.41
N ALA A 592 -14.83 3.12 0.30
CA ALA A 592 -15.85 3.52 1.25
C ALA A 592 -15.28 4.14 2.55
N THR A 593 -16.02 5.10 3.11
CA THR A 593 -15.72 5.75 4.39
C THR A 593 -16.09 4.83 5.56
N GLY A 594 -17.12 4.01 5.39
CA GLY A 594 -17.54 2.99 6.35
C GLY A 594 -18.27 1.82 5.68
N ILE A 595 -18.36 0.70 6.39
CA ILE A 595 -18.91 -0.57 5.89
C ILE A 595 -19.97 -1.10 6.85
N LEU A 596 -21.14 -1.49 6.33
CA LEU A 596 -22.23 -2.13 7.07
C LEU A 596 -22.56 -3.49 6.44
N THR A 597 -22.63 -4.54 7.27
CA THR A 597 -23.05 -5.89 6.83
C THR A 597 -24.18 -6.45 7.69
N ALA A 598 -25.08 -7.21 7.06
CA ALA A 598 -26.21 -7.88 7.72
C ALA A 598 -25.77 -9.14 8.48
N THR A 599 -24.81 -9.89 7.93
CA THR A 599 -24.21 -11.09 8.53
C THR A 599 -22.73 -10.87 8.89
N GLY A 600 -22.05 -11.91 9.39
CA GLY A 600 -20.60 -11.90 9.67
C GLY A 600 -20.20 -11.42 11.07
N GLY A 601 -19.68 -12.34 11.90
CA GLY A 601 -19.20 -12.08 13.27
C GLY A 601 -17.97 -11.17 13.36
N MET A 602 -17.38 -11.06 14.56
CA MET A 602 -16.20 -10.22 14.81
C MET A 602 -14.96 -10.68 14.03
N THR A 603 -14.89 -11.96 13.63
CA THR A 603 -13.82 -12.51 12.76
C THR A 603 -14.14 -12.51 11.26
N SER A 604 -15.28 -11.97 10.83
CA SER A 604 -15.70 -11.93 9.41
C SER A 604 -14.74 -11.19 8.47
N HIS A 605 -14.85 -11.44 7.17
CA HIS A 605 -14.04 -10.79 6.14
C HIS A 605 -14.13 -9.25 6.23
N ALA A 606 -15.35 -8.70 6.34
CA ALA A 606 -15.59 -7.28 6.56
C ALA A 606 -14.82 -6.73 7.76
N ALA A 607 -14.98 -7.38 8.92
CA ALA A 607 -14.37 -6.97 10.18
C ALA A 607 -12.83 -7.01 10.16
N VAL A 608 -12.25 -8.09 9.62
CA VAL A 608 -10.78 -8.29 9.56
C VAL A 608 -10.10 -7.37 8.53
N VAL A 609 -10.77 -7.07 7.41
CA VAL A 609 -10.28 -6.13 6.40
C VAL A 609 -10.41 -4.68 6.90
N ALA A 610 -11.58 -4.28 7.41
CA ALA A 610 -11.84 -2.92 7.89
C ALA A 610 -10.88 -2.51 9.03
N ARG A 611 -10.67 -3.39 10.04
CA ARG A 611 -9.67 -3.14 11.10
C ARG A 611 -8.26 -2.96 10.55
N GLY A 612 -7.90 -3.72 9.52
CA GLY A 612 -6.60 -3.63 8.85
C GLY A 612 -6.35 -2.31 8.09
N TRP A 613 -7.41 -1.58 7.73
CA TRP A 613 -7.32 -0.26 7.10
C TRP A 613 -7.77 0.89 8.02
N GLY A 614 -8.23 0.60 9.24
CA GLY A 614 -8.73 1.62 10.16
C GLY A 614 -10.12 2.18 9.83
N LYS A 615 -10.83 1.58 8.88
CA LYS A 615 -12.16 2.04 8.46
C LYS A 615 -13.22 1.62 9.47
N CYS A 616 -14.21 2.47 9.69
CA CYS A 616 -15.38 2.17 10.49
C CYS A 616 -16.15 0.98 9.90
N CYS A 617 -16.45 -0.03 10.70
CA CYS A 617 -17.28 -1.16 10.28
C CYS A 617 -18.24 -1.60 11.38
N VAL A 618 -19.48 -1.86 10.98
CA VAL A 618 -20.53 -2.52 11.76
C VAL A 618 -20.90 -3.81 11.01
N SER A 619 -20.87 -4.97 11.68
CA SER A 619 -21.18 -6.27 11.07
C SER A 619 -22.26 -7.05 11.82
N ALA A 620 -22.78 -8.13 11.23
CA ALA A 620 -23.89 -8.91 11.79
C ALA A 620 -25.10 -8.05 12.25
N CYS A 621 -25.43 -7.00 11.49
CA CYS A 621 -26.55 -6.12 11.78
C CYS A 621 -27.87 -6.76 11.32
N SER A 622 -28.34 -7.78 12.04
CA SER A 622 -29.45 -8.67 11.64
C SER A 622 -30.80 -7.98 11.38
N ASP A 623 -30.97 -6.74 11.86
CA ASP A 623 -32.17 -5.94 11.63
C ASP A 623 -32.30 -5.42 10.19
N ILE A 624 -31.22 -5.49 9.39
CA ILE A 624 -31.16 -4.96 8.03
C ILE A 624 -31.38 -6.08 6.99
N ARG A 625 -32.14 -5.76 5.93
CA ARG A 625 -32.32 -6.60 4.74
C ARG A 625 -31.90 -5.83 3.51
N VAL A 626 -30.85 -6.29 2.83
CA VAL A 626 -30.30 -5.62 1.63
C VAL A 626 -30.97 -6.21 0.39
N ASN A 627 -31.44 -5.35 -0.52
CA ASN A 627 -31.94 -5.74 -1.84
C ASN A 627 -31.06 -5.11 -2.92
N ASP A 628 -30.06 -5.87 -3.38
CA ASP A 628 -29.13 -5.46 -4.44
C ASP A 628 -29.82 -5.14 -5.77
N ALA A 629 -30.96 -5.78 -6.07
CA ALA A 629 -31.68 -5.60 -7.34
C ALA A 629 -32.50 -4.30 -7.39
N GLU A 630 -33.02 -3.86 -6.24
CA GLU A 630 -33.74 -2.58 -6.10
C GLU A 630 -32.84 -1.43 -5.61
N LYS A 631 -31.59 -1.74 -5.21
CA LYS A 631 -30.63 -0.80 -4.58
C LYS A 631 -31.24 -0.09 -3.36
N VAL A 632 -31.73 -0.89 -2.42
CA VAL A 632 -32.25 -0.42 -1.11
C VAL A 632 -31.78 -1.32 0.04
N VAL A 633 -31.73 -0.75 1.25
CA VAL A 633 -31.71 -1.52 2.50
C VAL A 633 -32.97 -1.21 3.31
N ILE A 634 -33.60 -2.27 3.81
CA ILE A 634 -34.81 -2.22 4.63
C ILE A 634 -34.41 -2.48 6.08
N VAL A 635 -34.89 -1.64 7.01
CA VAL A 635 -34.61 -1.72 8.46
C VAL A 635 -35.92 -1.55 9.21
N GLY A 636 -36.52 -2.66 9.64
CA GLY A 636 -37.91 -2.70 10.07
C GLY A 636 -38.85 -2.16 8.97
N ASP A 637 -39.69 -1.18 9.30
CA ASP A 637 -40.60 -0.52 8.34
C ASP A 637 -39.92 0.56 7.46
N ARG A 638 -38.62 0.83 7.67
CA ARG A 638 -37.89 1.90 6.95
C ARG A 638 -37.18 1.35 5.73
N ILE A 639 -37.22 2.09 4.63
CA ILE A 639 -36.47 1.81 3.39
C ILE A 639 -35.48 2.96 3.18
N ILE A 640 -34.22 2.63 2.90
CA ILE A 640 -33.14 3.59 2.64
C ILE A 640 -32.57 3.29 1.25
N GLN A 641 -32.55 4.31 0.39
CA GLN A 641 -32.17 4.21 -1.02
C GLN A 641 -30.70 4.54 -1.27
N GLU A 642 -30.17 4.11 -2.41
CA GLU A 642 -28.84 4.51 -2.88
C GLU A 642 -28.72 6.05 -2.96
N GLY A 643 -27.65 6.59 -2.38
CA GLY A 643 -27.42 8.03 -2.28
C GLY A 643 -27.94 8.69 -0.99
N GLU A 644 -28.77 8.03 -0.17
CA GLU A 644 -29.18 8.58 1.12
C GLU A 644 -28.03 8.62 2.13
N TRP A 645 -28.08 9.59 3.06
CA TRP A 645 -27.02 9.78 4.06
C TRP A 645 -27.19 8.82 5.24
N LEU A 646 -26.14 8.08 5.54
CA LEU A 646 -26.04 7.21 6.71
C LEU A 646 -24.75 7.52 7.47
N SER A 647 -24.83 7.45 8.80
CA SER A 647 -23.69 7.52 9.70
C SER A 647 -23.53 6.19 10.44
N LEU A 648 -22.30 5.72 10.61
CA LEU A 648 -21.97 4.48 11.33
C LEU A 648 -21.03 4.79 12.49
N ASN A 649 -21.32 4.25 13.68
CA ASN A 649 -20.39 4.23 14.80
C ASN A 649 -19.86 2.79 15.00
N GLY A 650 -18.73 2.50 14.39
CA GLY A 650 -18.06 1.20 14.50
C GLY A 650 -17.47 0.92 15.88
N SER A 651 -17.48 1.90 16.80
CA SER A 651 -17.05 1.73 18.19
C SER A 651 -18.18 1.26 19.11
N THR A 652 -19.45 1.47 18.74
CA THR A 652 -20.65 1.06 19.48
C THR A 652 -21.50 0.02 18.75
N GLY A 653 -21.36 -0.10 17.43
CA GLY A 653 -22.21 -0.94 16.57
C GLY A 653 -23.43 -0.21 16.00
N GLU A 654 -23.61 1.09 16.29
CA GLU A 654 -24.82 1.83 15.93
C GLU A 654 -24.82 2.23 14.43
N ALA A 655 -25.91 1.91 13.73
CA ALA A 655 -26.25 2.48 12.43
C ALA A 655 -27.26 3.64 12.63
N ILE A 656 -26.93 4.82 12.11
CA ILE A 656 -27.56 6.10 12.50
C ILE A 656 -28.02 6.85 11.24
N LEU A 657 -29.30 7.20 11.17
CA LEU A 657 -29.88 7.82 9.97
C LEU A 657 -29.45 9.29 9.80
N GLY A 658 -29.07 9.66 8.58
CA GLY A 658 -28.66 11.02 8.21
C GLY A 658 -27.19 11.32 8.52
N LYS A 659 -26.79 12.58 8.25
CA LYS A 659 -25.43 13.09 8.44
C LYS A 659 -25.26 13.61 9.88
N GLN A 660 -24.53 12.91 10.75
CA GLN A 660 -24.20 13.40 12.09
C GLN A 660 -22.91 14.26 12.09
N PRO A 661 -22.73 15.18 13.06
CA PRO A 661 -21.50 15.98 13.17
C PRO A 661 -20.32 15.16 13.73
N LEU A 662 -19.11 15.54 13.30
CA LEU A 662 -17.86 14.89 13.66
C LEU A 662 -16.93 15.86 14.39
N SER A 663 -16.25 15.37 15.43
CA SER A 663 -15.29 16.09 16.26
C SER A 663 -13.86 15.55 16.09
N PRO A 664 -12.82 16.40 16.32
CA PRO A 664 -11.45 15.91 16.41
C PRO A 664 -11.28 15.00 17.64
N PRO A 665 -10.51 13.90 17.54
CA PRO A 665 -10.40 12.91 18.60
C PRO A 665 -9.60 13.39 19.82
N ALA A 666 -9.98 12.90 21.00
CA ALA A 666 -9.23 13.11 22.23
C ALA A 666 -8.02 12.16 22.34
N LEU A 667 -6.84 12.73 22.60
CA LEU A 667 -5.59 11.96 22.82
C LEU A 667 -5.68 11.12 24.10
N SER A 668 -5.25 9.85 24.05
CA SER A 668 -5.23 8.95 25.21
C SER A 668 -3.95 9.09 26.04
N ALA A 669 -4.03 8.74 27.33
CA ALA A 669 -2.86 8.72 28.22
C ALA A 669 -1.79 7.69 27.76
N ASP A 670 -2.23 6.56 27.20
CA ASP A 670 -1.34 5.54 26.62
C ASP A 670 -0.59 6.12 25.39
N LEU A 671 -1.27 6.91 24.54
CA LEU A 671 -0.63 7.59 23.40
C LEU A 671 0.39 8.63 23.85
N GLY A 672 0.08 9.45 24.87
CA GLY A 672 1.05 10.39 25.44
C GLY A 672 2.29 9.68 26.02
N THR A 673 2.08 8.56 26.71
CA THR A 673 3.17 7.70 27.24
C THR A 673 4.02 7.14 26.11
N PHE A 674 3.37 6.57 25.09
CA PHE A 674 4.02 5.98 23.92
C PHE A 674 4.83 7.01 23.13
N MET A 675 4.28 8.20 22.89
CA MET A 675 4.98 9.27 22.17
C MET A 675 6.16 9.83 22.96
N SER A 676 6.08 9.89 24.29
CA SER A 676 7.25 10.24 25.11
C SER A 676 8.44 9.30 24.88
N TRP A 677 8.20 8.02 24.55
CA TRP A 677 9.24 7.06 24.21
C TRP A 677 9.78 7.24 22.79
N VAL A 678 8.92 7.67 21.86
CA VAL A 678 9.30 8.03 20.49
C VAL A 678 10.22 9.25 20.49
N ASP A 679 9.83 10.31 21.20
CA ASP A 679 10.62 11.54 21.35
C ASP A 679 11.98 11.29 22.04
N GLN A 680 12.05 10.35 22.99
CA GLN A 680 13.31 9.99 23.68
C GLN A 680 14.36 9.30 22.78
N ILE A 681 13.98 8.72 21.64
CA ILE A 681 14.88 7.90 20.83
C ILE A 681 15.12 8.51 19.45
N ARG A 682 14.17 9.31 18.91
CA ARG A 682 14.31 9.90 17.57
C ARG A 682 15.43 10.96 17.54
N GLN A 683 16.18 10.98 16.45
CA GLN A 683 17.29 11.94 16.27
C GLN A 683 16.91 13.14 15.39
N LEU A 684 15.99 12.93 14.45
CA LEU A 684 15.41 13.99 13.63
C LEU A 684 14.38 14.78 14.45
N LYS A 685 14.41 16.11 14.34
CA LYS A 685 13.32 16.95 14.84
C LYS A 685 12.13 16.90 13.87
N VAL A 686 10.93 17.14 14.39
CA VAL A 686 9.71 17.21 13.57
C VAL A 686 9.12 18.62 13.64
N MET A 687 9.01 19.24 12.47
CA MET A 687 8.68 20.65 12.26
C MET A 687 7.35 20.77 11.50
N ALA A 688 6.64 21.88 11.71
CA ALA A 688 5.34 22.12 11.10
C ALA A 688 5.42 22.94 9.81
N ASN A 689 4.59 22.60 8.80
CA ASN A 689 4.10 23.56 7.82
C ASN A 689 2.85 24.20 8.45
N ALA A 690 2.92 25.49 8.76
CA ALA A 690 1.86 26.22 9.42
C ALA A 690 1.91 27.69 8.98
N ASP A 691 0.83 28.13 8.34
CA ASP A 691 0.77 29.43 7.66
C ASP A 691 -0.10 30.45 8.44
N THR A 692 -0.73 30.01 9.54
CA THR A 692 -1.57 30.83 10.43
C THR A 692 -1.21 30.62 11.92
N PRO A 693 -1.58 31.55 12.83
CA PRO A 693 -1.39 31.38 14.28
C PRO A 693 -2.15 30.17 14.87
N GLY A 694 -3.32 29.83 14.30
CA GLY A 694 -4.13 28.69 14.74
C GLY A 694 -3.49 27.36 14.35
N ASP A 695 -2.98 27.28 13.13
CA ASP A 695 -2.21 26.15 12.60
C ASP A 695 -0.94 25.93 13.41
N ALA A 696 -0.22 27.02 13.72
CA ALA A 696 1.01 27.01 14.52
C ALA A 696 0.76 26.44 15.92
N LEU A 697 -0.28 26.94 16.62
CA LEU A 697 -0.67 26.43 17.94
C LEU A 697 -1.12 24.96 17.88
N THR A 698 -1.89 24.58 16.85
CA THR A 698 -2.35 23.20 16.65
C THR A 698 -1.18 22.24 16.43
N ALA A 699 -0.21 22.61 15.59
CA ALA A 699 0.99 21.81 15.38
C ALA A 699 1.85 21.71 16.65
N ARG A 700 2.01 22.81 17.40
CA ARG A 700 2.72 22.80 18.69
C ARG A 700 2.06 21.86 19.70
N ASN A 701 0.73 21.85 19.77
CA ASN A 701 -0.03 20.93 20.63
C ASN A 701 0.13 19.46 20.22
N ASN A 702 0.34 19.18 18.93
CA ASN A 702 0.68 17.84 18.43
C ASN A 702 2.15 17.44 18.68
N GLY A 703 3.02 18.37 19.11
CA GLY A 703 4.43 18.13 19.46
C GLY A 703 5.46 18.83 18.57
N ALA A 704 5.08 19.78 17.71
CA ALA A 704 6.01 20.45 16.80
C ALA A 704 7.14 21.19 17.54
N GLU A 705 8.38 20.97 17.09
CA GLU A 705 9.59 21.63 17.61
C GLU A 705 9.86 22.99 16.96
N GLY A 706 8.91 23.50 16.18
CA GLY A 706 8.95 24.77 15.44
C GLY A 706 8.23 24.68 14.10
N ILE A 707 8.35 25.74 13.31
CA ILE A 707 7.87 25.81 11.92
C ILE A 707 9.07 25.82 10.99
N GLY A 708 9.09 24.94 9.99
CA GLY A 708 10.14 24.90 8.95
C GLY A 708 9.67 25.51 7.61
N LEU A 709 8.37 25.73 7.47
CA LEU A 709 7.76 26.36 6.29
C LEU A 709 6.48 27.09 6.71
N CYS A 710 6.59 28.41 6.83
CA CYS A 710 5.46 29.34 6.81
C CYS A 710 5.42 29.98 5.42
N ARG A 711 4.34 29.74 4.66
CA ARG A 711 4.11 30.28 3.31
C ARG A 711 3.46 31.66 3.39
N THR A 712 4.17 32.68 2.90
CA THR A 712 3.66 34.06 2.96
C THR A 712 2.59 34.35 1.91
N GLU A 713 2.54 33.57 0.83
CA GLU A 713 1.48 33.60 -0.18
C GLU A 713 0.08 33.35 0.42
N HIS A 714 -0.08 32.37 1.30
CA HIS A 714 -1.36 32.05 1.94
C HIS A 714 -1.91 33.18 2.82
N MET A 715 -1.03 34.00 3.40
CA MET A 715 -1.43 35.18 4.18
C MET A 715 -2.14 36.22 3.33
N PHE A 716 -1.81 36.34 2.04
CA PHE A 716 -2.48 37.30 1.14
C PHE A 716 -3.88 36.85 0.73
N PHE A 717 -4.14 35.54 0.66
CA PHE A 717 -5.46 34.98 0.34
C PHE A 717 -6.46 35.01 1.51
N ALA A 718 -6.04 35.43 2.71
CA ALA A 718 -6.87 35.39 3.92
C ALA A 718 -8.07 36.35 3.94
N SER A 719 -8.11 37.37 3.07
CA SER A 719 -9.30 38.23 2.87
C SER A 719 -9.27 38.98 1.54
N ASP A 720 -10.44 39.37 1.03
CA ASP A 720 -10.56 40.17 -0.20
C ASP A 720 -9.74 41.46 -0.16
N GLU A 721 -9.65 42.12 1.00
CA GLU A 721 -8.87 43.36 1.18
C GLU A 721 -7.37 43.13 0.95
N ARG A 722 -6.83 41.99 1.43
CA ARG A 722 -5.43 41.59 1.24
C ARG A 722 -5.17 41.22 -0.21
N ILE A 723 -6.08 40.46 -0.83
CA ILE A 723 -6.03 40.13 -2.27
C ILE A 723 -6.05 41.41 -3.12
N LYS A 724 -6.91 42.39 -2.80
CA LYS A 724 -6.97 43.68 -3.52
C LYS A 724 -5.69 44.49 -3.38
N ALA A 725 -5.06 44.52 -2.20
CA ALA A 725 -3.76 45.18 -2.02
C ALA A 725 -2.63 44.50 -2.84
N VAL A 726 -2.63 43.16 -2.95
CA VAL A 726 -1.71 42.44 -3.86
C VAL A 726 -2.02 42.74 -5.34
N ARG A 727 -3.30 42.79 -5.73
CA ARG A 727 -3.70 43.18 -7.11
C ARG A 727 -3.24 44.60 -7.46
N GLN A 728 -3.34 45.55 -6.53
CA GLN A 728 -2.79 46.90 -6.70
C GLN A 728 -1.27 46.90 -6.88
N MET A 729 -0.53 46.10 -6.10
CA MET A 729 0.92 45.91 -6.26
C MET A 729 1.30 45.33 -7.64
N ILE A 730 0.50 44.37 -8.15
CA ILE A 730 0.71 43.73 -9.46
C ILE A 730 0.46 44.71 -10.61
N MET A 731 -0.59 45.53 -10.51
CA MET A 731 -0.96 46.48 -11.57
C MET A 731 -0.14 47.77 -11.55
N ALA A 732 0.56 48.07 -10.44
CA ALA A 732 1.43 49.23 -10.30
C ALA A 732 2.42 49.40 -11.47
N ALA A 733 2.33 50.56 -12.15
CA ALA A 733 3.16 50.92 -13.29
C ALA A 733 4.52 51.50 -12.85
N SER A 734 4.58 52.18 -11.70
CA SER A 734 5.82 52.71 -11.11
C SER A 734 6.23 51.98 -9.83
N VAL A 735 7.52 52.11 -9.46
CA VAL A 735 8.05 51.61 -8.18
C VAL A 735 7.37 52.29 -6.99
N ASP A 736 7.04 53.58 -7.10
CA ASP A 736 6.41 54.33 -6.01
C ASP A 736 4.95 53.90 -5.80
N GLN A 737 4.20 53.62 -6.88
CA GLN A 737 2.88 52.97 -6.78
C GLN A 737 2.97 51.59 -6.12
N ARG A 738 4.00 50.80 -6.49
CA ARG A 738 4.22 49.47 -5.90
C ARG A 738 4.53 49.55 -4.41
N LYS A 739 5.35 50.52 -3.99
CA LYS A 739 5.62 50.80 -2.58
C LYS A 739 4.36 51.18 -1.82
N THR A 740 3.55 52.10 -2.34
CA THR A 740 2.27 52.45 -1.70
C THR A 740 1.36 51.23 -1.51
N ALA A 741 1.32 50.28 -2.45
CA ALA A 741 0.58 49.03 -2.29
C ALA A 741 1.24 48.04 -1.30
N LEU A 742 2.58 47.97 -1.25
CA LEU A 742 3.34 47.19 -0.28
C LEU A 742 3.20 47.72 1.16
N ASP A 743 3.10 49.04 1.34
CA ASP A 743 2.88 49.69 2.63
C ASP A 743 1.49 49.32 3.23
N LEU A 744 0.50 48.99 2.38
CA LEU A 744 -0.78 48.42 2.80
C LEU A 744 -0.68 46.95 3.25
N LEU A 745 0.30 46.20 2.72
CA LEU A 745 0.52 44.78 3.03
C LEU A 745 1.38 44.57 4.29
N LEU A 746 2.31 45.49 4.56
CA LEU A 746 3.18 45.50 5.75
C LEU A 746 2.44 45.26 7.08
N PRO A 747 1.36 46.00 7.45
CA PRO A 747 0.67 45.78 8.72
C PRO A 747 -0.02 44.42 8.82
N TYR A 748 -0.50 43.86 7.70
CA TYR A 748 -1.11 42.53 7.67
C TYR A 748 -0.07 41.42 7.90
N GLN A 749 1.00 41.41 7.10
CA GLN A 749 2.12 40.46 7.28
C GLN A 749 2.68 40.54 8.70
N ARG A 750 2.92 41.74 9.23
CA ARG A 750 3.44 41.94 10.59
C ARG A 750 2.48 41.35 11.65
N SER A 751 1.19 41.62 11.55
CA SER A 751 0.19 41.09 12.49
C SER A 751 0.10 39.55 12.47
N ASP A 752 0.25 38.93 11.30
CA ASP A 752 0.23 37.47 11.18
C ASP A 752 1.49 36.86 11.81
N PHE A 753 2.67 37.42 11.53
CA PHE A 753 3.94 36.99 12.12
C PHE A 753 3.96 37.16 13.64
N GLU A 754 3.42 38.26 14.19
CA GLU A 754 3.27 38.41 15.64
C GLU A 754 2.44 37.27 16.25
N GLY A 755 1.33 36.88 15.61
CA GLY A 755 0.51 35.75 16.04
C GLY A 755 1.24 34.41 15.97
N ILE A 756 2.01 34.17 14.90
CA ILE A 756 2.77 32.93 14.69
C ILE A 756 3.95 32.83 15.67
N PHE A 757 4.72 33.90 15.86
CA PHE A 757 5.81 33.94 16.84
C PHE A 757 5.31 33.77 18.27
N ARG A 758 4.13 34.33 18.61
CA ARG A 758 3.47 34.09 19.90
C ARG A 758 3.07 32.62 20.08
N ALA A 759 2.52 31.99 19.04
CA ALA A 759 2.18 30.57 19.08
C ALA A 759 3.43 29.66 19.23
N MET A 760 4.56 30.05 18.62
CA MET A 760 5.83 29.31 18.62
C MET A 760 6.90 29.84 19.58
N ASP A 761 6.51 30.56 20.65
CA ASP A 761 7.42 31.05 21.69
C ASP A 761 8.50 30.02 22.12
N GLY A 762 9.77 30.38 21.93
CA GLY A 762 10.94 29.55 22.24
C GLY A 762 11.40 28.60 21.14
N LEU A 763 10.69 28.50 20.01
CA LEU A 763 10.94 27.58 18.90
C LEU A 763 11.31 28.33 17.61
N PRO A 764 12.12 27.72 16.70
CA PRO A 764 12.41 28.30 15.40
C PRO A 764 11.17 28.39 14.50
N VAL A 765 11.11 29.48 13.73
CA VAL A 765 10.05 29.73 12.73
C VAL A 765 10.68 30.16 11.41
N THR A 766 10.66 29.25 10.45
CA THR A 766 11.21 29.45 9.10
C THR A 766 10.12 29.95 8.14
N ILE A 767 10.35 31.12 7.55
CA ILE A 767 9.38 31.88 6.73
C ILE A 767 9.87 31.92 5.29
N ARG A 768 9.07 31.43 4.34
CA ARG A 768 9.37 31.49 2.91
C ARG A 768 8.86 32.78 2.31
N LEU A 769 9.74 33.53 1.66
CA LEU A 769 9.38 34.72 0.87
C LEU A 769 8.45 34.33 -0.29
N LEU A 770 7.72 35.32 -0.84
CA LEU A 770 6.70 35.10 -1.87
C LEU A 770 7.23 34.25 -3.04
N ASP A 771 6.63 33.08 -3.22
CA ASP A 771 6.95 32.14 -4.28
C ASP A 771 6.07 32.23 -5.54
N PRO A 772 4.72 32.23 -5.48
CA PRO A 772 3.90 32.03 -6.69
C PRO A 772 4.01 33.17 -7.73
N PRO A 773 3.82 32.85 -9.03
CA PRO A 773 3.75 33.83 -10.10
C PRO A 773 2.53 34.76 -9.92
N LEU A 774 2.68 36.00 -10.35
CA LEU A 774 1.70 37.07 -10.07
C LEU A 774 0.28 36.81 -10.64
N HIS A 775 0.13 35.95 -11.64
CA HIS A 775 -1.19 35.66 -12.22
C HIS A 775 -2.10 34.82 -11.29
N GLU A 776 -1.54 34.08 -10.32
CA GLU A 776 -2.33 33.33 -9.31
C GLU A 776 -3.13 34.23 -8.35
N PHE A 777 -2.84 35.54 -8.31
CA PHE A 777 -3.60 36.53 -7.52
C PHE A 777 -4.69 37.26 -8.32
N LEU A 778 -4.79 37.02 -9.62
CA LEU A 778 -5.84 37.62 -10.46
C LEU A 778 -7.21 36.94 -10.18
N PRO A 779 -8.35 37.54 -10.58
CA PRO A 779 -9.62 36.82 -10.58
C PRO A 779 -9.61 35.67 -11.61
N GLU A 780 -10.36 34.62 -11.32
CA GLU A 780 -10.74 33.58 -12.29
C GLU A 780 -12.07 33.97 -12.97
N GLY A 781 -12.23 33.70 -14.26
CA GLY A 781 -13.42 34.05 -15.04
C GLY A 781 -13.12 34.19 -16.54
N ASP A 782 -14.03 34.80 -17.29
CA ASP A 782 -13.70 35.28 -18.65
C ASP A 782 -12.76 36.49 -18.56
N VAL A 783 -11.90 36.68 -19.57
CA VAL A 783 -10.93 37.79 -19.60
C VAL A 783 -11.64 39.14 -19.60
N GLU A 784 -12.81 39.25 -20.23
CA GLU A 784 -13.63 40.47 -20.22
C GLU A 784 -14.15 40.79 -18.79
N GLU A 785 -14.59 39.78 -18.04
CA GLU A 785 -15.05 39.93 -16.64
C GLU A 785 -13.89 40.29 -15.71
N ILE A 786 -12.75 39.60 -15.85
CA ILE A 786 -11.52 39.84 -15.10
C ILE A 786 -11.03 41.28 -15.29
N VAL A 787 -10.98 41.75 -16.54
CA VAL A 787 -10.55 43.12 -16.89
C VAL A 787 -11.50 44.16 -16.30
N THR A 788 -12.82 43.97 -16.46
CA THR A 788 -13.84 44.88 -15.91
C THR A 788 -13.75 44.98 -14.38
N GLN A 789 -13.58 43.85 -13.69
CA GLN A 789 -13.45 43.82 -12.22
C GLN A 789 -12.20 44.55 -11.75
N LEU A 790 -11.03 44.26 -12.35
CA LEU A 790 -9.75 44.87 -11.97
C LEU A 790 -9.68 46.36 -12.31
N ALA A 791 -10.24 46.78 -13.45
CA ALA A 791 -10.37 48.20 -13.79
C ALA A 791 -11.20 48.95 -12.74
N SER A 792 -12.32 48.37 -12.30
CA SER A 792 -13.19 48.95 -11.26
C SER A 792 -12.54 48.98 -9.86
N ASP A 793 -11.83 47.93 -9.47
CA ASP A 793 -11.19 47.82 -8.14
C ASP A 793 -9.92 48.69 -7.97
N ILE A 794 -9.27 49.07 -9.07
CA ILE A 794 -7.94 49.72 -9.06
C ILE A 794 -7.99 51.13 -9.67
N GLY A 795 -9.01 51.46 -10.47
CA GLY A 795 -9.16 52.78 -11.11
C GLY A 795 -8.26 52.97 -12.34
N MET A 796 -7.95 51.88 -13.05
CA MET A 796 -7.18 51.86 -14.30
C MET A 796 -8.10 51.64 -15.51
N THR A 797 -7.62 51.93 -16.72
CA THR A 797 -8.38 51.63 -17.95
C THR A 797 -8.33 50.14 -18.29
N GLU A 798 -9.38 49.66 -18.96
CA GLU A 798 -9.50 48.25 -19.38
C GLU A 798 -8.34 47.83 -20.30
N ASP A 799 -7.91 48.71 -21.22
CA ASP A 799 -6.73 48.51 -22.09
C ASP A 799 -5.43 48.30 -21.29
N GLU A 800 -5.20 49.10 -20.23
CA GLU A 800 -4.01 48.98 -19.38
C GLU A 800 -4.02 47.68 -18.58
N VAL A 801 -5.19 47.29 -18.05
CA VAL A 801 -5.39 46.05 -17.30
C VAL A 801 -5.20 44.84 -18.22
N PHE A 802 -5.85 44.81 -19.40
CA PHE A 802 -5.69 43.74 -20.40
C PHE A 802 -4.22 43.60 -20.81
N SER A 803 -3.57 44.71 -21.16
CA SER A 803 -2.15 44.70 -21.56
C SER A 803 -1.21 44.37 -20.40
N ARG A 804 -1.65 44.44 -19.13
CA ARG A 804 -0.88 43.97 -17.97
C ARG A 804 -1.08 42.48 -17.74
N ILE A 805 -2.32 41.96 -17.88
CA ILE A 805 -2.62 40.53 -17.83
C ILE A 805 -1.86 39.79 -18.93
N GLU A 806 -1.89 40.26 -20.18
CA GLU A 806 -1.14 39.68 -21.30
C GLU A 806 0.36 39.55 -21.02
N LYS A 807 0.96 40.52 -20.30
CA LYS A 807 2.38 40.50 -19.90
C LYS A 807 2.69 39.60 -18.69
N LEU A 808 1.67 39.15 -17.96
CA LEU A 808 1.79 38.26 -16.80
C LEU A 808 1.35 36.82 -17.11
N SER A 809 0.69 36.60 -18.24
CA SER A 809 0.41 35.28 -18.81
C SER A 809 1.70 34.54 -19.18
N GLU A 810 1.85 33.32 -18.68
CA GLU A 810 3.03 32.47 -18.96
C GLU A 810 2.62 31.12 -19.53
N VAL A 811 3.43 30.57 -20.44
CA VAL A 811 3.15 29.26 -21.06
C VAL A 811 3.39 28.10 -20.09
N ASN A 812 4.27 28.27 -19.09
CA ASN A 812 4.58 27.28 -18.06
C ASN A 812 4.81 27.97 -16.70
N PRO A 813 3.75 28.37 -15.97
CA PRO A 813 3.82 29.09 -14.69
C PRO A 813 4.81 28.52 -13.66
N MET A 814 4.85 27.19 -13.51
CA MET A 814 5.74 26.48 -12.60
C MET A 814 7.24 26.77 -12.84
N LEU A 815 7.63 27.12 -14.06
CA LEU A 815 9.01 27.47 -14.44
C LEU A 815 9.19 28.96 -14.76
N GLY A 816 8.20 29.80 -14.44
CA GLY A 816 8.05 31.19 -14.91
C GLY A 816 8.64 32.28 -14.00
N PHE A 817 7.98 33.44 -13.97
CA PHE A 817 8.43 34.66 -13.29
C PHE A 817 8.00 34.68 -11.81
N ARG A 818 8.58 33.75 -11.04
CA ARG A 818 8.21 33.42 -9.66
C ARG A 818 9.43 33.36 -8.71
N GLY A 819 9.19 33.25 -7.40
CA GLY A 819 10.22 33.13 -6.35
C GLY A 819 11.29 34.22 -6.39
N CYS A 820 12.58 33.87 -6.20
CA CYS A 820 13.66 34.88 -6.22
C CYS A 820 13.65 35.78 -7.45
N ARG A 821 13.17 35.31 -8.61
CA ARG A 821 13.22 36.05 -9.89
C ARG A 821 12.36 37.31 -9.78
N LEU A 822 11.22 37.18 -9.11
CA LEU A 822 10.32 38.26 -8.75
C LEU A 822 10.98 39.19 -7.72
N GLY A 823 11.51 38.66 -6.62
CA GLY A 823 12.18 39.43 -5.57
C GLY A 823 13.52 40.07 -5.97
N ILE A 824 14.17 39.63 -7.05
CA ILE A 824 15.35 40.26 -7.65
C ILE A 824 14.91 41.42 -8.56
N SER A 825 13.81 41.23 -9.29
CA SER A 825 13.29 42.23 -10.24
C SER A 825 12.54 43.37 -9.54
N TYR A 826 11.90 43.08 -8.41
CA TYR A 826 11.19 44.03 -7.54
C TYR A 826 11.69 43.92 -6.08
N PRO A 827 12.93 44.36 -5.77
CA PRO A 827 13.53 44.20 -4.43
C PRO A 827 12.71 44.78 -3.28
N GLU A 828 11.89 45.80 -3.56
CA GLU A 828 10.96 46.40 -2.60
C GLU A 828 9.97 45.38 -2.00
N LEU A 829 9.65 44.30 -2.71
CA LEU A 829 8.79 43.21 -2.20
C LEU A 829 9.50 42.44 -1.09
N THR A 830 10.75 42.04 -1.30
CA THR A 830 11.60 41.42 -0.27
C THR A 830 11.92 42.39 0.86
N GLU A 831 12.13 43.69 0.58
CA GLU A 831 12.29 44.69 1.64
C GLU A 831 11.03 44.77 2.53
N MET A 832 9.82 44.79 1.97
CA MET A 832 8.57 44.80 2.75
C MET A 832 8.43 43.54 3.62
N GLN A 833 8.59 42.35 3.03
CA GLN A 833 8.45 41.09 3.79
C GLN A 833 9.50 40.96 4.90
N ALA A 834 10.76 41.29 4.63
CA ALA A 834 11.80 41.31 5.65
C ALA A 834 11.50 42.33 6.76
N CYS A 835 10.98 43.52 6.42
CA CYS A 835 10.57 44.53 7.41
C CYS A 835 9.46 43.99 8.33
N ALA A 836 8.41 43.40 7.74
CA ALA A 836 7.30 42.78 8.49
C ALA A 836 7.77 41.69 9.47
N ILE A 837 8.70 40.82 9.02
CA ILE A 837 9.29 39.75 9.84
C ILE A 837 10.07 40.33 11.03
N PHE A 838 10.97 41.29 10.79
CA PHE A 838 11.83 41.84 11.85
C PHE A 838 11.07 42.74 12.83
N GLU A 839 10.12 43.55 12.37
CA GLU A 839 9.27 44.35 13.25
C GLU A 839 8.39 43.47 14.14
N ALA A 840 7.76 42.42 13.60
CA ALA A 840 6.96 41.47 14.38
C ALA A 840 7.83 40.71 15.41
N ALA A 841 9.03 40.30 15.01
CA ALA A 841 9.93 39.57 15.89
C ALA A 841 10.45 40.43 17.05
N ILE A 842 10.74 41.72 16.82
CA ILE A 842 11.10 42.66 17.90
C ILE A 842 9.88 42.98 18.77
N SER A 843 8.72 43.27 18.17
CA SER A 843 7.44 43.50 18.89
C SER A 843 7.10 42.38 19.87
N MET A 844 7.28 41.12 19.47
CA MET A 844 7.09 39.96 20.37
C MET A 844 8.24 39.77 21.37
N THR A 845 9.49 40.11 21.00
CA THR A 845 10.65 40.06 21.92
C THR A 845 10.51 41.09 23.06
N ASP A 846 10.06 42.30 22.77
CA ASP A 846 9.81 43.36 23.75
C ASP A 846 8.61 43.01 24.67
N GLN A 847 7.69 42.15 24.20
CA GLN A 847 6.61 41.55 25.00
C GLN A 847 7.07 40.33 25.82
N GLY A 848 8.35 39.93 25.72
CA GLY A 848 8.96 38.86 26.50
C GLY A 848 8.93 37.46 25.86
N PHE A 849 8.42 37.32 24.63
CA PHE A 849 8.47 36.05 23.90
C PHE A 849 9.85 35.82 23.28
N ARG A 850 10.29 34.56 23.25
CA ARG A 850 11.58 34.18 22.65
C ARG A 850 11.41 33.83 21.18
N VAL A 851 11.62 34.82 20.31
CA VAL A 851 11.53 34.66 18.85
C VAL A 851 12.83 34.14 18.24
N LEU A 852 12.73 33.24 17.26
CA LEU A 852 13.86 32.66 16.52
C LEU A 852 13.52 32.60 15.01
N PRO A 853 13.59 33.73 14.28
CA PRO A 853 13.17 33.80 12.89
C PRO A 853 14.26 33.30 11.92
N GLU A 854 13.86 32.48 10.95
CA GLU A 854 14.72 31.99 9.87
C GLU A 854 14.08 32.37 8.53
N ILE A 855 14.79 33.08 7.64
CA ILE A 855 14.22 33.61 6.40
C ILE A 855 14.71 32.76 5.22
N MET A 856 13.76 32.19 4.47
CA MET A 856 14.04 31.27 3.37
C MET A 856 13.73 31.90 2.01
N VAL A 857 14.74 31.91 1.14
CA VAL A 857 14.63 32.35 -0.25
C VAL A 857 14.30 31.16 -1.16
N PRO A 858 13.15 31.13 -1.85
CA PRO A 858 12.91 30.19 -2.94
C PRO A 858 13.78 30.57 -4.14
N LEU A 859 14.49 29.61 -4.74
CA LEU A 859 15.49 29.78 -5.80
C LEU A 859 16.76 30.60 -5.39
N GLU A 860 17.33 31.38 -6.31
CA GLU A 860 18.69 31.97 -6.23
C GLU A 860 18.86 33.02 -5.11
N LEU A 861 19.97 32.88 -4.38
CA LEU A 861 20.10 33.37 -3.01
C LEU A 861 20.88 34.70 -2.88
N GLY A 862 21.90 34.95 -3.70
CA GLY A 862 22.98 35.89 -3.37
C GLY A 862 22.52 37.35 -3.34
N HIS A 863 21.69 37.74 -4.30
CA HIS A 863 21.06 39.07 -4.27
C HIS A 863 20.11 39.22 -3.08
N GLN A 864 19.31 38.19 -2.78
CA GLN A 864 18.27 38.25 -1.76
C GLN A 864 18.85 38.34 -0.34
N VAL A 865 19.94 37.64 -0.02
CA VAL A 865 20.65 37.80 1.26
C VAL A 865 21.08 39.26 1.47
N SER A 866 21.61 39.93 0.43
CA SER A 866 22.02 41.34 0.51
C SER A 866 20.84 42.29 0.81
N VAL A 867 19.66 42.02 0.26
CA VAL A 867 18.43 42.79 0.56
C VAL A 867 17.96 42.52 1.99
N ILE A 868 17.85 41.25 2.39
CA ILE A 868 17.37 40.84 3.72
C ILE A 868 18.25 41.43 4.84
N ARG A 869 19.58 41.27 4.75
CA ARG A 869 20.50 41.75 5.80
C ARG A 869 20.52 43.28 5.90
N ARG A 870 20.47 43.99 4.78
CA ARG A 870 20.36 45.45 4.74
C ARG A 870 19.05 45.95 5.39
N THR A 871 17.95 45.23 5.18
CA THR A 871 16.66 45.57 5.83
C THR A 871 16.67 45.25 7.32
N ALA A 872 17.29 44.15 7.74
CA ALA A 872 17.53 43.87 9.17
C ALA A 872 18.29 45.02 9.85
N GLU A 873 19.39 45.48 9.25
CA GLU A 873 20.19 46.61 9.75
C GLU A 873 19.38 47.91 9.87
N LYS A 874 18.52 48.23 8.88
CA LYS A 874 17.59 49.38 8.96
C LYS A 874 16.63 49.25 10.15
N VAL A 875 15.93 48.12 10.27
CA VAL A 875 14.90 47.90 11.31
C VAL A 875 15.53 47.89 12.71
N PHE A 876 16.64 47.18 12.90
CA PHE A 876 17.34 47.12 14.19
C PHE A 876 17.85 48.50 14.62
N SER A 877 18.32 49.32 13.66
CA SER A 877 18.75 50.71 13.93
C SER A 877 17.56 51.63 14.27
N ALA A 878 16.39 51.39 13.67
CA ALA A 878 15.18 52.19 13.90
C ALA A 878 14.48 51.85 15.22
N MET A 879 14.45 50.57 15.60
CA MET A 879 13.81 50.10 16.84
C MET A 879 14.75 50.10 18.06
N GLY A 880 16.07 50.16 17.86
CA GLY A 880 17.08 50.16 18.93
C GLY A 880 17.39 48.78 19.53
N THR A 881 16.63 47.75 19.14
CA THR A 881 16.79 46.34 19.54
C THR A 881 17.29 45.52 18.35
N SER A 882 18.22 44.58 18.60
CA SER A 882 18.68 43.62 17.60
C SER A 882 18.40 42.18 18.05
N ILE A 883 18.06 41.32 17.08
CA ILE A 883 17.73 39.91 17.32
C ILE A 883 18.61 38.99 16.44
N SER A 884 18.81 37.75 16.90
CA SER A 884 19.46 36.73 16.09
C SER A 884 18.47 36.14 15.09
N TYR A 885 18.89 36.00 13.83
CA TYR A 885 18.13 35.42 12.73
C TYR A 885 19.06 34.65 11.81
N LYS A 886 18.51 33.80 10.94
CA LYS A 886 19.26 33.13 9.86
C LYS A 886 18.68 33.49 8.49
N VAL A 887 19.50 33.36 7.44
CA VAL A 887 19.03 33.35 6.04
C VAL A 887 19.46 32.04 5.36
N GLY A 888 18.51 31.40 4.67
CA GLY A 888 18.71 30.13 3.96
C GLY A 888 17.92 30.08 2.66
N THR A 889 17.88 28.91 2.04
CA THR A 889 17.33 28.73 0.68
C THR A 889 16.60 27.41 0.53
N MET A 890 15.63 27.38 -0.39
CA MET A 890 14.93 26.17 -0.79
C MET A 890 15.67 25.48 -1.96
N ILE A 891 16.17 24.26 -1.72
CA ILE A 891 16.85 23.44 -2.72
C ILE A 891 15.81 22.64 -3.52
N GLU A 892 15.11 23.36 -4.40
CA GLU A 892 14.03 22.85 -5.27
C GLU A 892 14.45 22.70 -6.75
N ILE A 893 15.55 23.34 -7.16
CA ILE A 893 16.06 23.26 -8.54
C ILE A 893 17.17 22.19 -8.62
N PRO A 894 17.19 21.30 -9.63
CA PRO A 894 18.31 20.38 -9.86
C PRO A 894 19.67 21.10 -9.99
N ARG A 895 19.71 22.33 -10.54
CA ARG A 895 20.94 23.15 -10.55
C ARG A 895 21.41 23.52 -9.16
N ALA A 896 20.51 23.86 -8.24
CA ALA A 896 20.89 24.22 -6.86
C ALA A 896 21.56 23.04 -6.15
N ALA A 897 21.07 21.82 -6.37
CA ALA A 897 21.70 20.61 -5.87
C ALA A 897 23.10 20.32 -6.48
N LEU A 898 23.31 20.69 -7.74
CA LEU A 898 24.58 20.48 -8.46
C LEU A 898 25.72 21.43 -8.04
N VAL A 899 25.41 22.65 -7.56
CA VAL A 899 26.38 23.66 -7.08
C VAL A 899 26.14 24.06 -5.61
N ALA A 900 25.61 23.14 -4.81
CA ALA A 900 25.22 23.40 -3.42
C ALA A 900 26.38 23.84 -2.51
N ASP A 901 27.62 23.54 -2.89
CA ASP A 901 28.85 24.05 -2.29
C ASP A 901 28.98 25.58 -2.42
N GLU A 902 28.75 26.15 -3.62
CA GLU A 902 28.74 27.61 -3.84
C GLU A 902 27.60 28.29 -3.04
N ILE A 903 26.44 27.64 -2.95
CA ILE A 903 25.25 28.20 -2.29
C ILE A 903 25.40 28.18 -0.76
N ALA A 904 26.04 27.16 -0.20
CA ALA A 904 26.28 27.03 1.25
C ALA A 904 27.28 28.04 1.82
N GLU A 905 28.06 28.73 0.99
CA GLU A 905 28.84 29.89 1.43
C GLU A 905 27.92 30.97 2.03
N GLN A 906 26.76 31.19 1.41
CA GLN A 906 25.82 32.26 1.78
C GLN A 906 24.60 31.77 2.58
N ALA A 907 24.17 30.52 2.37
CA ALA A 907 23.07 29.90 3.12
C ALA A 907 23.51 29.41 4.50
N GLU A 908 22.71 29.71 5.52
CA GLU A 908 22.86 29.16 6.88
C GLU A 908 22.02 27.89 7.08
N PHE A 909 21.05 27.63 6.20
CA PHE A 909 20.29 26.39 6.11
C PHE A 909 19.77 26.10 4.68
N PHE A 910 19.48 24.83 4.39
CA PHE A 910 18.88 24.31 3.16
C PHE A 910 17.61 23.51 3.47
N SER A 911 16.46 23.92 2.93
CA SER A 911 15.24 23.10 2.94
C SER A 911 14.99 22.51 1.55
N PHE A 912 14.84 21.20 1.42
CA PHE A 912 14.53 20.58 0.12
C PHE A 912 13.04 20.71 -0.21
N GLY A 913 12.71 21.50 -1.23
CA GLY A 913 11.38 21.53 -1.82
C GLY A 913 11.17 20.33 -2.75
N THR A 914 10.82 19.15 -2.23
CA THR A 914 10.90 17.92 -3.04
C THR A 914 9.87 17.84 -4.16
N ASN A 915 8.70 18.47 -4.03
CA ASN A 915 7.68 18.41 -5.11
C ASN A 915 8.22 19.04 -6.39
N ASP A 916 8.66 20.30 -6.33
CA ASP A 916 9.29 21.01 -7.44
C ASP A 916 10.59 20.35 -7.92
N LEU A 917 11.40 19.82 -7.00
CA LEU A 917 12.60 19.05 -7.36
C LEU A 917 12.25 17.78 -8.14
N THR A 918 11.19 17.05 -7.74
CA THR A 918 10.66 15.90 -8.49
C THR A 918 10.10 16.34 -9.84
N GLN A 919 9.29 17.41 -9.89
CA GLN A 919 8.75 17.96 -11.14
C GLN A 919 9.87 18.29 -12.14
N MET A 920 10.92 18.98 -11.72
CA MET A 920 12.07 19.33 -12.56
C MET A 920 13.00 18.14 -12.88
N THR A 921 13.06 17.11 -12.03
CA THR A 921 13.91 15.92 -12.25
C THR A 921 13.26 14.92 -13.21
N PHE A 922 11.95 14.69 -13.10
CA PHE A 922 11.19 13.84 -14.03
C PHE A 922 10.74 14.57 -15.30
N GLY A 923 10.67 15.91 -15.27
CA GLY A 923 10.04 16.72 -16.32
C GLY A 923 8.51 16.61 -16.29
N TYR A 924 7.92 16.43 -15.11
CA TYR A 924 6.48 16.24 -14.92
C TYR A 924 5.83 17.50 -14.35
N SER A 925 4.75 17.96 -14.99
CA SER A 925 3.81 18.90 -14.39
C SER A 925 2.86 18.13 -13.48
N ARG A 926 2.74 18.52 -12.20
CA ARG A 926 1.89 17.84 -11.21
C ARG A 926 0.41 17.85 -11.63
N ASP A 927 -0.03 18.95 -12.24
CA ASP A 927 -1.42 19.17 -12.68
C ASP A 927 -1.75 18.39 -13.97
N ASP A 928 -0.73 17.96 -14.72
CA ASP A 928 -0.88 17.13 -15.92
C ASP A 928 -0.65 15.63 -15.67
N VAL A 929 0.10 15.25 -14.62
CA VAL A 929 0.66 13.89 -14.48
C VAL A 929 -0.42 12.80 -14.44
N GLY A 930 -1.59 13.09 -13.86
CA GLY A 930 -2.74 12.18 -13.78
C GLY A 930 -3.25 11.68 -15.14
N LYS A 931 -2.92 12.37 -16.24
CA LYS A 931 -3.27 11.97 -17.62
C LYS A 931 -2.52 10.70 -18.08
N PHE A 932 -1.40 10.35 -17.44
CA PHE A 932 -0.60 9.17 -17.82
C PHE A 932 -0.04 8.35 -16.64
N LEU A 933 0.08 8.92 -15.44
CA LEU A 933 0.60 8.23 -14.26
C LEU A 933 -0.11 6.90 -13.94
N PRO A 934 -1.45 6.77 -13.97
CA PRO A 934 -2.12 5.48 -13.78
C PRO A 934 -1.72 4.42 -14.83
N ILE A 935 -1.35 4.85 -16.04
CA ILE A 935 -0.84 3.96 -17.09
C ILE A 935 0.59 3.53 -16.77
N TYR A 936 1.42 4.41 -16.18
CA TYR A 936 2.79 4.07 -15.80
C TYR A 936 2.84 3.09 -14.62
N LEU A 937 1.98 3.30 -13.61
CA LEU A 937 1.83 2.39 -12.46
C LEU A 937 1.29 1.02 -12.89
N SER A 938 0.22 0.97 -13.68
CA SER A 938 -0.39 -0.29 -14.13
C SER A 938 0.48 -1.11 -15.10
N ASN A 939 1.42 -0.47 -15.79
CA ASN A 939 2.45 -1.17 -16.60
C ASN A 939 3.77 -1.44 -15.83
N GLY A 940 3.87 -1.06 -14.55
CA GLY A 940 5.08 -1.24 -13.75
C GLY A 940 6.29 -0.41 -14.21
N ILE A 941 6.07 0.66 -14.98
CA ILE A 941 7.11 1.61 -15.41
C ILE A 941 7.60 2.41 -14.20
N LEU A 942 6.67 2.76 -13.31
CA LEU A 942 6.92 3.27 -11.97
C LEU A 942 6.32 2.29 -10.97
N GLN A 943 6.94 2.15 -9.79
CA GLN A 943 6.44 1.27 -8.73
C GLN A 943 5.42 1.96 -7.82
N SER A 944 5.49 3.29 -7.76
CA SER A 944 4.73 4.23 -6.94
C SER A 944 4.74 5.61 -7.63
N ASP A 945 3.86 6.53 -7.25
CA ASP A 945 3.89 7.91 -7.77
C ASP A 945 5.06 8.69 -7.12
N PRO A 946 5.98 9.28 -7.90
CA PRO A 946 7.13 10.02 -7.37
C PRO A 946 6.77 11.29 -6.57
N PHE A 947 5.51 11.74 -6.59
CA PHE A 947 4.99 12.82 -5.73
C PHE A 947 4.47 12.34 -4.37
N GLU A 948 4.20 11.04 -4.22
CA GLU A 948 3.81 10.40 -2.95
C GLU A 948 4.69 9.18 -2.58
N VAL A 949 5.85 8.99 -3.23
CA VAL A 949 7.00 8.22 -2.75
C VAL A 949 8.26 8.85 -3.36
N LEU A 950 9.14 9.44 -2.54
CA LEU A 950 10.39 10.06 -2.99
C LEU A 950 11.24 9.09 -3.83
N ASP A 951 11.49 9.45 -5.09
CA ASP A 951 12.39 8.68 -5.96
C ASP A 951 13.83 8.69 -5.42
N GLN A 952 14.21 7.60 -4.78
CA GLN A 952 15.53 7.39 -4.19
C GLN A 952 16.65 7.27 -5.24
N LYS A 953 16.32 6.99 -6.51
CA LYS A 953 17.29 6.66 -7.57
C LYS A 953 17.68 7.88 -8.42
N GLY A 954 16.80 8.85 -8.61
CA GLY A 954 17.08 10.14 -9.25
C GLY A 954 17.07 11.28 -8.23
N VAL A 955 15.89 11.66 -7.73
CA VAL A 955 15.70 12.82 -6.83
C VAL A 955 16.55 12.68 -5.55
N GLY A 956 16.58 11.49 -4.95
CA GLY A 956 17.39 11.18 -3.78
C GLY A 956 18.90 11.32 -4.01
N GLN A 957 19.40 11.17 -5.25
CA GLN A 957 20.81 11.46 -5.56
C GLN A 957 21.10 12.95 -5.56
N LEU A 958 20.17 13.80 -6.02
CA LEU A 958 20.32 15.25 -5.97
C LEU A 958 20.32 15.75 -4.52
N ILE A 959 19.38 15.27 -3.70
CA ILE A 959 19.31 15.59 -2.27
C ILE A 959 20.61 15.17 -1.55
N LYS A 960 21.16 14.00 -1.89
CA LYS A 960 22.44 13.54 -1.36
C LYS A 960 23.60 14.44 -1.78
N LEU A 961 23.76 14.69 -3.07
CA LEU A 961 24.83 15.51 -3.63
C LEU A 961 24.82 16.92 -3.02
N ALA A 962 23.63 17.52 -2.90
CA ALA A 962 23.42 18.81 -2.30
C ALA A 962 23.85 18.86 -0.82
N THR A 963 23.45 17.84 -0.05
CA THR A 963 23.76 17.76 1.39
C THR A 963 25.25 17.52 1.65
N GLU A 964 25.88 16.63 0.86
CA GLU A 964 27.32 16.35 0.97
C GLU A 964 28.17 17.56 0.54
N ARG A 965 27.81 18.24 -0.57
CA ARG A 965 28.50 19.47 -1.03
C ARG A 965 28.31 20.64 -0.06
N GLY A 966 27.06 20.94 0.31
CA GLY A 966 26.75 22.08 1.17
C GLY A 966 27.47 21.99 2.53
N ARG A 967 27.48 20.80 3.16
CA ARG A 967 28.22 20.58 4.40
C ARG A 967 29.73 20.46 4.24
N SER A 968 30.25 20.29 3.02
CA SER A 968 31.69 20.39 2.75
C SER A 968 32.18 21.85 2.73
N ALA A 969 31.33 22.79 2.30
CA ALA A 969 31.60 24.23 2.37
C ALA A 969 31.29 24.82 3.76
N ARG A 970 30.16 24.42 4.37
CA ARG A 970 29.71 24.88 5.69
C ARG A 970 29.39 23.68 6.62
N PRO A 971 30.35 23.21 7.44
CA PRO A 971 30.19 21.99 8.25
C PRO A 971 29.05 21.98 9.28
N ASP A 972 28.54 23.16 9.67
CA ASP A 972 27.43 23.36 10.60
C ASP A 972 26.07 23.62 9.90
N LEU A 973 26.05 23.63 8.56
CA LEU A 973 24.87 23.87 7.73
C LEU A 973 23.70 22.96 8.15
N LYS A 974 22.57 23.59 8.45
CA LYS A 974 21.31 22.89 8.70
C LYS A 974 20.66 22.48 7.40
N VAL A 975 20.23 21.21 7.35
CA VAL A 975 19.68 20.62 6.13
C VAL A 975 18.42 19.84 6.47
N ASP A 976 17.31 20.28 5.91
CA ASP A 976 15.97 19.76 6.17
C ASP A 976 15.20 19.46 4.87
N LEU A 977 14.08 18.75 5.00
CA LEU A 977 13.33 18.26 3.85
C LEU A 977 11.83 18.42 4.04
N TRP A 978 11.20 19.00 3.01
CA TRP A 978 9.76 19.15 2.87
C TRP A 978 9.23 18.18 1.82
N GLU A 979 8.20 17.42 2.17
CA GLU A 979 7.58 16.39 1.33
C GLU A 979 6.05 16.37 1.58
N TYR A 980 5.25 15.87 0.63
CA TYR A 980 3.80 15.70 0.80
C TYR A 980 3.48 14.42 1.60
N VAL A 981 2.68 14.53 2.66
CA VAL A 981 2.92 13.70 3.86
C VAL A 981 2.30 12.29 3.85
N GLU A 982 1.50 11.95 2.84
CA GLU A 982 0.93 10.59 2.72
C GLU A 982 2.00 9.55 2.32
N SER A 983 3.15 10.01 1.82
CA SER A 983 4.27 9.19 1.32
C SER A 983 5.18 8.56 2.36
N MET A 984 5.36 9.23 3.51
CA MET A 984 6.68 9.26 4.16
C MET A 984 7.10 7.93 4.80
N VAL A 985 6.19 6.97 4.87
CA VAL A 985 6.39 5.65 5.48
C VAL A 985 7.51 4.85 4.80
N GLU A 986 7.76 5.02 3.49
CA GLU A 986 8.86 4.33 2.79
C GLU A 986 10.14 5.17 2.66
N ASN A 987 10.04 6.49 2.68
CA ASN A 987 11.14 7.39 2.31
C ASN A 987 12.10 7.65 3.47
N LEU A 988 11.61 7.59 4.72
CA LEU A 988 12.37 7.92 5.92
C LEU A 988 13.62 7.04 6.15
N LEU A 989 13.56 5.76 5.76
CA LEU A 989 14.62 4.76 5.94
C LEU A 989 15.95 5.19 5.27
N PRO A 990 15.99 5.51 3.96
CA PRO A 990 17.18 6.08 3.33
C PRO A 990 17.42 7.55 3.67
N LEU A 991 16.38 8.38 3.83
CA LEU A 991 16.51 9.82 4.14
C LEU A 991 17.43 10.06 5.35
N HIS A 992 17.19 9.35 6.46
CA HIS A 992 17.99 9.53 7.68
C HIS A 992 19.43 9.02 7.51
N PHE A 993 19.64 7.82 6.93
CA PHE A 993 20.94 7.16 6.92
C PHE A 993 21.89 7.58 5.79
N LEU A 994 21.38 7.96 4.62
CA LEU A 994 22.20 8.38 3.48
C LEU A 994 22.48 9.89 3.47
N LEU A 995 21.56 10.70 4.02
CA LEU A 995 21.56 12.15 3.82
C LEU A 995 21.86 12.92 5.13
N ARG A 996 21.66 12.31 6.30
CA ARG A 996 21.87 12.94 7.62
C ARG A 996 21.12 14.26 7.80
N LEU A 997 19.85 14.33 7.41
CA LEU A 997 19.03 15.54 7.63
C LEU A 997 18.98 15.90 9.13
N ASP A 998 18.77 17.19 9.44
CA ASP A 998 18.58 17.69 10.81
C ASP A 998 17.11 17.58 11.26
N TRP A 999 16.15 17.86 10.37
CA TRP A 999 14.72 17.79 10.66
C TRP A 999 13.85 17.55 9.41
N ILE A 1000 12.57 17.23 9.65
CA ILE A 1000 11.57 16.89 8.61
C ILE A 1000 10.24 17.61 8.92
N MET A 1001 9.46 17.85 7.87
CA MET A 1001 8.31 18.76 7.81
C MET A 1001 6.96 18.04 7.64
N SER A 1002 5.89 18.50 8.29
CA SER A 1002 4.50 18.02 8.08
C SER A 1002 3.46 19.13 8.26
N HIS A 1003 2.34 19.06 7.52
CA HIS A 1003 1.22 19.99 7.66
C HIS A 1003 0.50 19.90 9.02
N ALA A 1004 0.11 21.06 9.56
CA ALA A 1004 -0.53 21.20 10.87
C ALA A 1004 -1.93 20.54 10.98
N HIS A 1005 -2.78 20.68 9.96
CA HIS A 1005 -4.17 20.19 9.97
C HIS A 1005 -4.29 18.67 9.95
N HIS A 1006 -3.30 17.96 9.39
CA HIS A 1006 -3.18 16.52 9.56
C HIS A 1006 -2.41 16.21 10.84
N SER A 1007 -3.11 16.28 11.98
CA SER A 1007 -2.61 15.74 13.25
C SER A 1007 -2.12 14.30 13.06
N GLY A 1008 -2.88 13.48 12.31
CA GLY A 1008 -2.48 12.17 11.75
C GLY A 1008 -1.01 12.07 11.33
N CYS A 1009 -0.55 13.03 10.54
CA CYS A 1009 0.78 13.04 9.95
C CYS A 1009 1.90 13.40 10.94
N PHE A 1010 1.65 14.28 11.92
CA PHE A 1010 2.68 14.65 12.88
C PHE A 1010 3.14 13.45 13.73
N PHE A 1011 2.18 12.65 14.22
CA PHE A 1011 2.47 11.43 14.97
C PHE A 1011 3.16 10.36 14.10
N LYS A 1012 2.78 10.23 12.80
CA LYS A 1012 3.44 9.34 11.83
C LYS A 1012 4.94 9.65 11.66
N LEU A 1013 5.31 10.93 11.50
CA LEU A 1013 6.70 11.37 11.27
C LEU A 1013 7.62 10.99 12.43
N SER A 1014 7.29 11.47 13.64
CA SER A 1014 8.06 11.22 14.86
C SER A 1014 8.33 9.73 15.06
N PHE A 1015 7.33 8.90 14.75
CA PHE A 1015 7.32 7.47 14.96
C PHE A 1015 8.23 6.67 14.01
N LYS A 1016 8.09 6.86 12.68
CA LYS A 1016 8.73 5.95 11.70
C LYS A 1016 10.27 6.07 11.67
N ILE A 1017 10.84 7.19 12.13
CA ILE A 1017 12.30 7.42 12.31
C ILE A 1017 13.00 6.27 13.08
N LEU A 1018 12.25 5.50 13.89
CA LEU A 1018 12.75 4.51 14.84
C LEU A 1018 12.67 3.04 14.43
N GLY A 1019 11.79 2.69 13.48
CA GLY A 1019 11.72 1.31 12.98
C GLY A 1019 13.03 0.88 12.33
N ASP A 1020 13.65 1.85 11.64
CA ASP A 1020 14.48 1.61 10.47
C ASP A 1020 15.98 1.75 10.75
N SER A 1021 16.36 2.61 11.70
CA SER A 1021 17.73 2.73 12.20
C SER A 1021 18.26 1.44 12.86
N CYS A 1022 17.37 0.48 13.15
CA CYS A 1022 17.73 -0.86 13.60
C CYS A 1022 17.98 -1.88 12.48
N TYR A 1023 17.52 -1.65 11.24
CA TYR A 1023 17.44 -2.69 10.21
C TYR A 1023 18.81 -3.06 9.61
N LEU A 1024 19.80 -2.17 9.69
CA LEU A 1024 21.13 -2.38 9.10
C LEU A 1024 22.13 -3.13 9.99
N VAL A 1025 21.94 -3.12 11.31
CA VAL A 1025 22.87 -3.78 12.26
C VAL A 1025 22.89 -5.30 12.07
N THR A 1026 21.74 -5.89 11.70
CA THR A 1026 21.62 -7.30 11.30
C THR A 1026 21.95 -7.58 9.84
N LYS A 1027 22.04 -6.56 8.97
CA LYS A 1027 22.27 -6.73 7.53
C LYS A 1027 23.73 -6.56 7.11
N LEU A 1028 24.57 -5.90 7.91
CA LEU A 1028 26.03 -5.82 7.73
C LEU A 1028 26.78 -7.04 8.34
N GLY A 1029 26.20 -8.23 8.19
CA GLY A 1029 26.86 -9.50 8.51
C GLY A 1029 27.95 -9.82 7.50
N CYS A 1030 29.18 -9.36 7.74
CA CYS A 1030 30.30 -9.56 6.82
C CYS A 1030 30.75 -11.03 6.82
N SER A 1031 30.58 -11.74 5.71
CA SER A 1031 30.88 -13.16 5.55
C SER A 1031 32.37 -13.48 5.66
N ILE A 1032 32.83 -13.83 6.87
CA ILE A 1032 34.17 -14.41 7.08
C ILE A 1032 34.03 -15.93 7.15
N HIS A 1033 34.46 -16.63 6.10
CA HIS A 1033 34.60 -18.08 6.12
C HIS A 1033 35.65 -18.50 7.17
N ILE A 1034 35.24 -19.28 8.16
CA ILE A 1034 36.13 -20.15 8.94
C ILE A 1034 35.57 -21.57 8.87
N GLY A 1035 36.05 -22.33 7.88
CA GLY A 1035 35.80 -23.77 7.79
C GLY A 1035 36.79 -24.55 8.66
N HIS A 1036 36.34 -25.71 9.16
CA HIS A 1036 37.13 -26.75 9.84
C HIS A 1036 37.99 -26.33 11.05
N LEU A 1037 37.49 -26.68 12.25
CA LEU A 1037 38.24 -27.54 13.16
C LEU A 1037 37.27 -28.44 13.94
N GLY A 1038 37.70 -29.65 14.29
CA GLY A 1038 36.81 -30.79 14.57
C GLY A 1038 36.28 -30.92 16.00
N CYS A 1039 35.31 -31.82 16.16
CA CYS A 1039 34.62 -32.14 17.40
C CYS A 1039 35.55 -32.69 18.51
N PHE A 1040 35.28 -32.31 19.76
CA PHE A 1040 35.41 -33.20 20.93
C PHE A 1040 34.24 -32.94 21.91
N PRO A 1041 33.66 -33.96 22.58
CA PRO A 1041 32.33 -33.84 23.19
C PRO A 1041 32.32 -33.78 24.73
N THR A 1042 31.12 -33.50 25.28
CA THR A 1042 30.64 -33.83 26.64
C THR A 1042 31.43 -33.35 27.87
N LEU A 1043 30.78 -32.53 28.71
CA LEU A 1043 30.37 -32.98 30.05
C LEU A 1043 29.22 -32.13 30.63
N GLY A 1044 28.46 -32.73 31.55
CA GLY A 1044 27.22 -32.20 32.12
C GLY A 1044 27.40 -31.29 33.36
N PRO A 1045 26.28 -30.90 34.02
CA PRO A 1045 26.25 -29.74 34.90
C PRO A 1045 26.48 -30.05 36.38
N HIS A 1046 27.05 -29.09 37.12
CA HIS A 1046 26.60 -28.62 38.46
C HIS A 1046 27.60 -27.63 39.09
N CYS A 1047 27.19 -26.38 39.35
CA CYS A 1047 27.31 -25.78 40.70
C CYS A 1047 26.48 -24.49 40.82
N LYS A 1048 26.26 -24.00 42.04
CA LYS A 1048 25.40 -22.83 42.35
C LYS A 1048 26.19 -21.52 42.52
N ALA A 1049 25.45 -20.42 42.45
CA ALA A 1049 25.92 -19.03 42.42
C ALA A 1049 26.76 -18.53 43.62
N SER A 1050 27.71 -17.63 43.32
CA SER A 1050 28.06 -16.48 44.19
C SER A 1050 28.86 -15.41 43.44
N SER A 1051 28.47 -14.13 43.57
CA SER A 1051 29.27 -12.88 43.46
C SER A 1051 30.38 -12.73 42.39
N GLY A 1052 30.34 -11.67 41.55
CA GLY A 1052 31.53 -11.35 40.73
C GLY A 1052 31.47 -10.27 39.64
N THR A 1053 30.85 -9.11 39.86
CA THR A 1053 30.83 -7.98 38.88
C THR A 1053 32.20 -7.27 38.75
N SER A 1054 33.24 -7.99 38.30
CA SER A 1054 34.62 -7.45 38.26
C SER A 1054 35.58 -8.07 37.21
N CYS A 1055 35.10 -8.76 36.16
CA CYS A 1055 35.99 -9.47 35.23
C CYS A 1055 35.91 -9.09 33.74
N CYS A 1056 34.77 -8.64 33.20
CA CYS A 1056 34.61 -8.48 31.75
C CYS A 1056 35.42 -7.31 31.13
N LEU A 1057 35.64 -6.24 31.89
CA LEU A 1057 36.27 -5.00 31.40
C LEU A 1057 37.78 -5.10 31.09
N ARG A 1058 38.46 -6.20 31.44
CA ARG A 1058 39.91 -6.39 31.16
C ARG A 1058 40.24 -7.35 30.01
N LYS A 1059 39.26 -8.02 29.38
CA LYS A 1059 39.49 -8.85 28.17
C LYS A 1059 39.31 -8.07 26.87
N ILE A 1060 38.33 -7.16 26.79
CA ILE A 1060 38.03 -6.38 25.58
C ILE A 1060 39.22 -5.50 25.17
N GLN A 1061 39.94 -4.93 26.14
CA GLN A 1061 41.08 -4.05 25.92
C GLN A 1061 42.35 -4.74 25.38
N ARG A 1062 42.30 -6.05 25.10
CA ARG A 1062 43.46 -6.86 24.62
C ARG A 1062 43.26 -7.54 23.26
N MET A 1063 42.13 -7.32 22.58
CA MET A 1063 41.88 -7.82 21.22
C MET A 1063 42.10 -6.77 20.12
N TYR A 1064 42.05 -5.48 20.44
CA TYR A 1064 42.16 -4.38 19.45
C TYR A 1064 43.59 -3.98 19.05
N SER A 1065 44.63 -4.70 19.52
CA SER A 1065 46.03 -4.29 19.37
C SER A 1065 46.82 -4.98 18.25
N ASN A 1066 46.18 -5.79 17.39
CA ASN A 1066 46.85 -6.57 16.33
C ASN A 1066 46.01 -6.63 15.03
N LEU A 1067 46.02 -5.55 14.24
CA LEU A 1067 45.71 -5.59 12.80
C LEU A 1067 46.42 -4.43 12.09
N ASN A 1068 47.59 -4.72 11.53
CA ASN A 1068 48.44 -3.73 10.85
C ASN A 1068 48.18 -3.77 9.34
N CYS A 1069 47.45 -2.78 8.80
CA CYS A 1069 47.49 -2.41 7.39
C CYS A 1069 47.95 -0.95 7.30
N SER A 1070 49.07 -0.70 6.63
CA SER A 1070 49.79 0.58 6.70
C SER A 1070 50.13 1.15 5.32
N ARG A 1071 50.32 2.48 5.27
CA ARG A 1071 50.43 3.37 4.08
C ARG A 1071 49.07 3.69 3.47
N PHE A 1072 48.67 4.95 3.26
CA PHE A 1072 49.40 6.24 3.28
C PHE A 1072 48.73 7.28 4.20
N PHE A 1073 49.51 7.94 5.07
CA PHE A 1073 49.86 9.38 5.02
C PHE A 1073 50.78 9.76 6.20
N GLN A 1074 51.45 10.91 6.16
CA GLN A 1074 52.44 11.38 7.14
C GLN A 1074 52.14 12.80 7.66
N GLY A 1075 52.56 13.10 8.90
CA GLY A 1075 52.42 14.40 9.59
C GLY A 1075 51.53 14.26 10.83
N ARG A 1076 51.98 14.42 12.10
CA ARG A 1076 52.68 15.53 12.79
C ARG A 1076 51.82 16.82 12.84
N ALA A 1077 51.54 17.43 14.00
CA ALA A 1077 52.02 17.18 15.37
C ALA A 1077 51.06 17.61 16.51
N LEU A 1078 51.46 17.24 17.73
CA LEU A 1078 51.01 17.67 19.09
C LEU A 1078 51.21 19.20 19.32
N PRO A 1079 50.66 19.86 20.39
CA PRO A 1079 50.45 19.28 21.74
C PRO A 1079 49.22 19.69 22.59
N SER A 1080 49.11 18.92 23.68
CA SER A 1080 48.28 18.99 24.90
C SER A 1080 48.00 20.33 25.59
N LEU A 1081 46.95 20.34 26.42
CA LEU A 1081 47.02 20.84 27.81
C LEU A 1081 46.04 20.07 28.75
N PHE A 1082 46.10 20.33 30.07
CA PHE A 1082 45.63 19.45 31.15
C PHE A 1082 44.92 20.27 32.27
N TRP A 1083 44.29 19.58 33.23
CA TRP A 1083 43.82 20.08 34.57
C TRP A 1083 42.61 21.05 34.57
N LYS A 1084 41.79 21.15 35.63
CA LYS A 1084 41.45 20.22 36.74
C LYS A 1084 40.22 20.72 37.54
N GLY A 1085 39.58 19.81 38.28
CA GLY A 1085 38.92 20.13 39.57
C GLY A 1085 37.39 20.27 39.55
N THR A 1086 36.67 19.96 40.63
CA THR A 1086 37.09 19.27 41.87
C THR A 1086 35.89 18.58 42.53
N SER A 1087 36.10 17.45 43.20
CA SER A 1087 35.13 16.84 44.11
C SER A 1087 35.70 16.79 45.54
N LEU A 1088 34.81 16.94 46.53
CA LEU A 1088 35.05 16.63 47.94
C LEU A 1088 33.87 15.75 48.40
N PHE A 1089 34.12 14.49 48.77
CA PHE A 1089 34.45 14.01 50.12
C PHE A 1089 33.24 14.13 51.09
N THR A 1090 32.83 13.11 51.83
CA THR A 1090 33.66 12.06 52.48
C THR A 1090 33.10 10.62 52.40
N LYS A 1091 34.04 9.67 52.56
CA LYS A 1091 33.90 8.23 52.87
C LYS A 1091 33.97 8.03 54.41
N PRO A 1092 33.90 6.80 54.99
CA PRO A 1092 33.37 5.52 54.48
C PRO A 1092 32.55 4.69 55.52
N ARG A 1093 31.72 3.76 55.03
CA ARG A 1093 31.98 2.32 55.27
C ARG A 1093 31.47 1.49 54.10
#